data_AF-A0A444JC42-F1
#
_entry.id   AF-A0A444JC42-F1
#
_cell.length_a   1.000
_cell.length_b   1.000
_cell.length_c   1.000
_cell.angle_alpha   90.00
_cell.angle_beta   90.00
_cell.angle_gamma   90.00
#
_symmetry.space_group_name_H-M   'P 1'
#
loop_
_entity.id
_entity.type
_entity.pdbx_description
1 polymer ?
#
loop_
_entity_poly.entity_id
_entity_poly.type
_entity_poly.pdbx_seq_one_letter_code
_entity_poly.pdbx_strand_id
1 'polypeptide(L)'
;MKAILTFLTSSIIFGVFCMPNTGNAITRDEVIATAEAYASHSWYCSASNSSTCTSNSCTVSSPLSIGLQTGVAYKWGGFDSISGFDSNLSLGFTAGDVSTSCVADCATGVDCSGYVSRCWGVSTKYGTSTLPNISTPIPQSDMQKGDIFNYPNNHVVILDYFYSDGRPVIYEATPNKVIHRVVDWSYLNGYTPRKYNNIDEIAVTTTSPTDKYGFSYYTSSVTLQWETTGGSTNHRYVISTDKDFINGLQVGDDIDTLCNNQPANTCYNNTNETTLSTISTTISNPSMNNSLLAPGKQYWWRVRSNNSNTSTTVISASPASSFFIRPQIYLLTPDVGDSFQQGETIPLSWSSTSGVDQFKYIFSTDLQRIVDLQHDDNWSEACDGVPDSDCYVSTAISGETNDDFDSNLLSSGKTYYWNVLGYNSTNNVRARGVSIRSVVITAPSSKVLTGLTISGPTSVNENSSATYSAVATFSDSTTSTVTSSSTWSENSSYATISGGVLNTSAVSSNRSATITASYTYNGVTKTDTHAVTILNVSSITLGEAIDNTGLTWTTGGDASWVGQNVTSSDGIDSAESGDLTDNQTSYVQTTVSGAGTISFYWQVSSEDGYDYLRFYIDNVEQAEPISGSTSWAQKTFPIPTGSHTLKWAYTKDSSWSEGSDCGWLDRVVWTPTPVTTLTGITINGPTAVNESSSATYSAVATFSDGTTATVTSSSTWSENSFYASISGGLLTTSAVSSNQPVTITASYTYNGVTKTDTHAVTILN
;
A
#
# COMPACT_ATOMS: atom_id res chain seq x y z
N MET A 1 -63.13 -77.10 16.90
CA MET A 1 -63.46 -77.48 15.51
C MET A 1 -62.38 -76.91 14.59
N LYS A 2 -61.64 -77.80 13.89
CA LYS A 2 -60.75 -77.63 12.69
C LYS A 2 -59.78 -76.41 12.70
N ALA A 3 -58.47 -76.51 12.94
CA ALA A 3 -57.36 -77.29 12.36
C ALA A 3 -57.07 -77.02 10.85
N ILE A 4 -55.85 -76.49 10.58
CA ILE A 4 -54.91 -76.64 9.43
C ILE A 4 -53.84 -75.53 9.68
N LEU A 5 -52.62 -75.77 10.17
CA LEU A 5 -51.46 -76.62 9.80
C LEU A 5 -50.63 -76.06 8.63
N THR A 6 -49.46 -75.47 8.94
CA THR A 6 -48.21 -75.70 8.19
C THR A 6 -46.98 -75.49 9.10
N PHE A 7 -46.12 -76.52 9.15
CA PHE A 7 -44.85 -76.59 9.88
C PHE A 7 -43.67 -76.45 8.90
N LEU A 8 -42.53 -75.99 9.43
CA LEU A 8 -41.18 -76.02 8.84
C LEU A 8 -40.73 -77.44 8.44
N THR A 9 -39.84 -77.56 7.43
CA THR A 9 -38.48 -78.16 7.53
C THR A 9 -37.77 -78.27 6.17
N SER A 10 -36.43 -78.36 6.23
CA SER A 10 -35.39 -78.23 5.20
C SER A 10 -35.28 -79.30 4.09
N SER A 11 -34.52 -78.90 3.07
CA SER A 11 -33.46 -79.66 2.35
C SER A 11 -33.75 -80.30 0.98
N ILE A 12 -33.08 -79.70 -0.02
CA ILE A 12 -32.24 -80.26 -1.12
C ILE A 12 -32.88 -81.33 -2.05
N ILE A 13 -32.94 -81.04 -3.37
CA ILE A 13 -32.27 -81.80 -4.47
C ILE A 13 -32.77 -81.38 -5.87
N PHE A 14 -31.78 -81.10 -6.74
CA PHE A 14 -31.72 -81.13 -8.21
C PHE A 14 -32.47 -80.09 -9.04
N GLY A 15 -31.70 -79.09 -9.50
CA GLY A 15 -31.95 -78.32 -10.72
C GLY A 15 -30.70 -78.30 -11.58
N VAL A 16 -30.68 -79.19 -12.57
CA VAL A 16 -29.91 -79.17 -13.84
C VAL A 16 -28.86 -78.06 -13.96
N PHE A 17 -27.58 -78.45 -13.94
CA PHE A 17 -26.47 -77.65 -14.45
C PHE A 17 -26.67 -77.40 -15.95
N CYS A 18 -27.32 -76.30 -16.30
CA CYS A 18 -26.99 -75.60 -17.54
C CYS A 18 -25.73 -74.80 -17.23
N MET A 19 -24.58 -75.21 -17.77
CA MET A 19 -23.36 -74.39 -17.73
C MET A 19 -23.67 -73.02 -18.34
N PRO A 20 -23.51 -71.89 -17.62
CA PRO A 20 -23.42 -70.60 -18.26
C PRO A 20 -22.03 -70.44 -18.87
N ASN A 21 -22.03 -69.98 -20.11
CA ASN A 21 -20.88 -69.64 -20.94
C ASN A 21 -19.76 -68.90 -20.18
N THR A 22 -18.54 -69.27 -20.52
CA THR A 22 -17.28 -68.59 -20.22
C THR A 22 -17.20 -67.21 -20.89
N GLY A 23 -17.88 -66.22 -20.33
CA GLY A 23 -17.61 -64.81 -20.57
C GLY A 23 -16.99 -64.22 -19.31
N ASN A 24 -15.76 -63.69 -19.40
CA ASN A 24 -15.04 -63.12 -18.25
C ASN A 24 -15.93 -62.09 -17.54
N ALA A 25 -16.20 -62.31 -16.26
CA ALA A 25 -16.78 -61.28 -15.40
C ALA A 25 -15.79 -60.11 -15.27
N ILE A 26 -16.28 -58.88 -15.17
CA ILE A 26 -15.46 -57.66 -15.09
C ILE A 26 -15.96 -56.79 -13.92
N THR A 27 -15.05 -56.26 -13.12
CA THR A 27 -15.39 -55.37 -12.01
C THR A 27 -15.70 -53.96 -12.50
N ARG A 28 -16.44 -53.17 -11.71
CA ARG A 28 -16.73 -51.77 -12.02
C ARG A 28 -15.46 -50.91 -12.12
N ASP A 29 -14.45 -51.22 -11.29
CA ASP A 29 -13.15 -50.56 -11.33
C ASP A 29 -12.38 -50.86 -12.61
N GLU A 30 -12.41 -52.09 -13.13
CA GLU A 30 -11.80 -52.42 -14.42
C GLU A 30 -12.50 -51.73 -15.59
N VAL A 31 -13.83 -51.56 -15.51
CA VAL A 31 -14.60 -50.79 -16.51
C VAL A 31 -14.16 -49.33 -16.52
N ILE A 32 -14.09 -48.69 -15.35
CA ILE A 32 -13.67 -47.29 -15.23
C ILE A 32 -12.19 -47.10 -15.57
N ALA A 33 -11.31 -48.01 -15.14
CA ALA A 33 -9.89 -47.95 -15.50
C ALA A 33 -9.69 -48.04 -17.02
N THR A 34 -10.48 -48.88 -17.71
CA THR A 34 -10.45 -48.93 -19.17
C THR A 34 -11.04 -47.65 -19.78
N ALA A 35 -12.15 -47.14 -19.24
CA ALA A 35 -12.75 -45.90 -19.71
C ALA A 35 -11.78 -44.71 -19.62
N GLU A 36 -11.14 -44.56 -18.46
CA GLU A 36 -10.13 -43.57 -18.16
C GLU A 36 -8.92 -43.71 -19.09
N ALA A 37 -8.38 -44.93 -19.26
CA ALA A 37 -7.23 -45.18 -20.11
C ALA A 37 -7.45 -44.69 -21.55
N TYR A 38 -8.66 -44.80 -22.10
CA TYR A 38 -8.96 -44.25 -23.44
C TYR A 38 -9.12 -42.74 -23.42
N ALA A 39 -9.72 -42.15 -22.37
CA ALA A 39 -9.93 -40.71 -22.25
C ALA A 39 -8.63 -39.93 -21.98
N SER A 40 -7.67 -40.58 -21.33
CA SER A 40 -6.39 -40.01 -20.95
C SER A 40 -5.24 -40.35 -21.89
N HIS A 41 -5.45 -41.27 -22.83
CA HIS A 41 -4.41 -41.73 -23.73
C HIS A 41 -3.77 -40.56 -24.47
N SER A 42 -2.47 -40.34 -24.24
CA SER A 42 -1.72 -39.22 -24.81
C SER A 42 -0.91 -39.69 -26.00
N TRP A 43 -1.08 -39.03 -27.13
CA TRP A 43 -0.44 -39.41 -28.40
C TRP A 43 -0.23 -38.18 -29.27
N TYR A 44 0.70 -38.27 -30.23
CA TYR A 44 0.99 -37.17 -31.15
C TYR A 44 0.32 -37.40 -32.49
N CYS A 45 -0.60 -36.50 -32.89
CA CYS A 45 -1.19 -36.50 -34.22
C CYS A 45 -0.19 -35.91 -35.21
N SER A 46 0.43 -36.76 -36.02
CA SER A 46 1.33 -36.32 -37.09
C SER A 46 0.54 -35.83 -38.32
N ALA A 47 1.26 -35.23 -39.28
CA ALA A 47 0.66 -34.79 -40.54
C ALA A 47 0.00 -35.95 -41.31
N SER A 48 0.57 -37.15 -41.29
CA SER A 48 -0.05 -38.34 -41.91
C SER A 48 -1.33 -38.75 -41.18
N ASN A 49 -1.35 -38.68 -39.84
CA ASN A 49 -2.54 -39.04 -39.06
C ASN A 49 -3.69 -38.02 -39.21
N SER A 50 -3.39 -36.75 -39.51
CA SER A 50 -4.39 -35.73 -39.82
C SER A 50 -4.88 -35.75 -41.28
N SER A 51 -4.29 -36.60 -42.12
CA SER A 51 -4.56 -36.61 -43.56
C SER A 51 -5.85 -37.36 -43.92
N THR A 52 -6.39 -37.07 -45.10
CA THR A 52 -7.53 -37.82 -45.65
C THR A 52 -7.05 -39.18 -46.15
N CYS A 53 -7.71 -40.26 -45.74
CA CYS A 53 -7.44 -41.60 -46.26
C CYS A 53 -8.59 -42.10 -47.13
N THR A 54 -8.26 -42.92 -48.13
CA THR A 54 -9.25 -43.60 -48.98
C THR A 54 -8.94 -45.09 -49.02
N SER A 55 -9.90 -45.91 -48.59
CA SER A 55 -9.83 -47.38 -48.62
C SER A 55 -11.18 -47.94 -49.06
N ASN A 56 -11.20 -48.94 -49.96
CA ASN A 56 -12.44 -49.62 -50.38
C ASN A 56 -13.60 -48.67 -50.79
N SER A 57 -13.29 -47.63 -51.57
CA SER A 57 -14.23 -46.55 -51.98
C SER A 57 -14.81 -45.71 -50.84
N CYS A 58 -14.25 -45.84 -49.63
CA CYS A 58 -14.55 -45.02 -48.46
C CYS A 58 -13.46 -43.96 -48.27
N THR A 59 -13.82 -42.69 -48.39
CA THR A 59 -12.91 -41.55 -48.15
C THR A 59 -13.30 -40.87 -46.85
N VAL A 60 -12.35 -40.80 -45.91
CA VAL A 60 -12.57 -40.21 -44.58
C VAL A 60 -11.41 -39.29 -44.19
N SER A 61 -11.69 -38.33 -43.32
CA SER A 61 -10.72 -37.35 -42.84
C SER A 61 -10.75 -37.28 -41.32
N SER A 62 -9.59 -37.09 -40.70
CA SER A 62 -9.49 -36.88 -39.27
C SER A 62 -10.13 -35.54 -38.88
N PRO A 63 -10.94 -35.50 -37.79
CA PRO A 63 -11.40 -34.24 -37.21
C PRO A 63 -10.34 -33.56 -36.34
N LEU A 64 -9.17 -34.17 -36.14
CA LEU A 64 -8.15 -33.74 -35.18
C LEU A 64 -7.03 -32.94 -35.84
N SER A 65 -6.55 -31.92 -35.13
CA SER A 65 -5.42 -31.09 -35.57
C SER A 65 -4.08 -31.77 -35.25
N ILE A 66 -3.07 -31.48 -36.07
CA ILE A 66 -1.68 -31.89 -35.83
C ILE A 66 -1.22 -31.37 -34.48
N GLY A 67 -0.55 -32.22 -33.69
CA GLY A 67 -0.04 -31.87 -32.37
C GLY A 67 -0.35 -32.92 -31.31
N LEU A 68 -0.02 -32.59 -30.06
CA LEU A 68 -0.30 -33.46 -28.92
C LEU A 68 -1.81 -33.56 -28.69
N GLN A 69 -2.30 -34.78 -28.63
CA GLN A 69 -3.70 -35.12 -28.35
C GLN A 69 -3.78 -35.93 -27.06
N THR A 70 -4.91 -35.80 -26.38
CA THR A 70 -5.29 -36.60 -25.20
C THR A 70 -6.70 -37.11 -25.43
N GLY A 71 -6.89 -38.42 -25.32
CA GLY A 71 -8.10 -39.15 -25.68
C GLY A 71 -7.94 -39.92 -26.99
N VAL A 72 -8.34 -41.20 -27.03
CA VAL A 72 -8.36 -42.01 -28.26
C VAL A 72 -9.33 -41.36 -29.27
N ALA A 73 -8.91 -41.26 -30.52
CA ALA A 73 -9.68 -40.60 -31.57
C ALA A 73 -11.01 -41.32 -31.84
N TYR A 74 -12.05 -40.54 -32.15
CA TYR A 74 -13.34 -41.11 -32.54
C TYR A 74 -13.28 -41.60 -33.98
N LYS A 75 -13.64 -42.85 -34.23
CA LYS A 75 -13.69 -43.47 -35.56
C LYS A 75 -15.04 -44.15 -35.75
N TRP A 76 -15.81 -43.75 -36.77
CA TRP A 76 -17.06 -44.43 -37.09
C TRP A 76 -16.84 -45.92 -37.36
N GLY A 77 -17.62 -46.77 -36.70
CA GLY A 77 -17.44 -48.21 -36.79
C GLY A 77 -16.23 -48.75 -36.01
N GLY A 78 -15.43 -47.90 -35.38
CA GLY A 78 -14.18 -48.25 -34.69
C GLY A 78 -14.37 -49.13 -33.46
N PHE A 79 -13.35 -49.95 -33.17
CA PHE A 79 -13.27 -50.84 -32.01
C PHE A 79 -11.81 -51.13 -31.66
N ASP A 80 -10.89 -50.19 -31.87
CA ASP A 80 -9.48 -50.46 -31.59
C ASP A 80 -9.19 -50.64 -30.10
N SER A 81 -8.18 -51.46 -29.75
CA SER A 81 -7.52 -51.36 -28.45
C SER A 81 -6.59 -50.15 -28.45
N ILE A 82 -6.21 -49.61 -27.28
CA ILE A 82 -5.20 -48.54 -27.21
C ILE A 82 -3.90 -48.95 -27.94
N SER A 83 -3.43 -50.17 -27.71
CA SER A 83 -2.24 -50.71 -28.40
C SER A 83 -2.41 -50.85 -29.91
N GLY A 84 -3.60 -51.25 -30.38
CA GLY A 84 -3.91 -51.33 -31.81
C GLY A 84 -4.00 -49.93 -32.43
N PHE A 85 -4.59 -48.98 -31.70
CA PHE A 85 -4.67 -47.58 -32.08
C PHE A 85 -3.28 -46.98 -32.30
N ASP A 86 -2.38 -47.12 -31.32
CA ASP A 86 -1.00 -46.63 -31.41
C ASP A 86 -0.20 -47.29 -32.54
N SER A 87 -0.38 -48.61 -32.71
CA SER A 87 0.26 -49.35 -33.79
C SER A 87 -0.17 -48.81 -35.15
N ASN A 88 -1.47 -48.59 -35.35
CA ASN A 88 -2.01 -48.01 -36.58
C ASN A 88 -1.54 -46.56 -36.81
N LEU A 89 -1.47 -45.74 -35.75
CA LEU A 89 -0.93 -44.37 -35.86
C LEU A 89 0.53 -44.36 -36.32
N SER A 90 1.35 -45.27 -35.79
CA SER A 90 2.76 -45.42 -36.19
C SER A 90 2.92 -45.84 -37.65
N LEU A 91 1.92 -46.55 -38.20
CA LEU A 91 1.84 -46.94 -39.61
C LEU A 91 1.22 -45.83 -40.49
N GLY A 92 0.87 -44.68 -39.93
CA GLY A 92 0.37 -43.51 -40.65
C GLY A 92 -1.14 -43.53 -40.92
N PHE A 93 -1.93 -44.34 -40.20
CA PHE A 93 -3.39 -44.35 -40.35
C PHE A 93 -3.99 -43.00 -39.93
N THR A 94 -5.12 -42.63 -40.56
CA THR A 94 -5.88 -41.43 -40.18
C THR A 94 -6.45 -41.59 -38.78
N ALA A 95 -6.18 -40.62 -37.90
CA ALA A 95 -6.64 -40.66 -36.51
C ALA A 95 -8.11 -40.24 -36.42
N GLY A 96 -8.99 -41.23 -36.34
CA GLY A 96 -10.43 -41.01 -36.25
C GLY A 96 -11.10 -40.53 -37.54
N ASP A 97 -12.42 -40.63 -37.56
CA ASP A 97 -13.34 -40.10 -38.56
C ASP A 97 -14.78 -40.08 -38.03
N VAL A 98 -15.58 -39.11 -38.47
CA VAL A 98 -17.01 -38.98 -38.09
C VAL A 98 -17.96 -39.43 -39.20
N SER A 99 -17.44 -40.03 -40.27
CA SER A 99 -18.23 -40.29 -41.47
C SER A 99 -19.12 -41.51 -41.29
N THR A 100 -20.44 -41.33 -41.35
CA THR A 100 -21.39 -42.43 -41.19
C THR A 100 -21.68 -43.20 -42.49
N SER A 101 -21.14 -42.74 -43.62
CA SER A 101 -21.44 -43.30 -44.95
C SER A 101 -20.76 -44.65 -45.23
N CYS A 102 -19.68 -44.96 -44.53
CA CYS A 102 -18.88 -46.18 -44.67
C CYS A 102 -17.94 -46.33 -43.47
N VAL A 103 -17.36 -47.52 -43.28
CA VAL A 103 -16.33 -47.76 -42.25
C VAL A 103 -14.99 -47.92 -42.97
N ALA A 104 -14.10 -46.94 -42.83
CA ALA A 104 -12.79 -46.98 -43.48
C ALA A 104 -11.83 -47.90 -42.73
N ASP A 105 -11.05 -48.69 -43.47
CA ASP A 105 -10.00 -49.56 -42.92
C ASP A 105 -8.68 -48.81 -42.70
N CYS A 106 -8.52 -47.65 -43.35
CA CYS A 106 -7.32 -46.79 -43.26
C CYS A 106 -7.36 -45.77 -42.11
N ALA A 107 -8.43 -45.76 -41.31
CA ALA A 107 -8.57 -44.92 -40.12
C ALA A 107 -8.51 -45.77 -38.85
N THR A 108 -8.16 -45.16 -37.73
CA THR A 108 -7.95 -45.84 -36.44
C THR A 108 -8.64 -45.09 -35.30
N GLY A 109 -9.24 -45.81 -34.35
CA GLY A 109 -9.98 -45.25 -33.22
C GLY A 109 -11.18 -46.11 -32.76
N VAL A 110 -12.06 -45.50 -31.97
CA VAL A 110 -13.28 -46.12 -31.45
C VAL A 110 -14.50 -45.25 -31.74
N ASP A 111 -15.68 -45.84 -31.96
CA ASP A 111 -16.93 -45.08 -31.83
C ASP A 111 -17.52 -45.23 -30.43
N CYS A 112 -18.64 -44.56 -30.13
CA CYS A 112 -19.26 -44.58 -28.81
C CYS A 112 -19.56 -46.00 -28.30
N SER A 113 -20.10 -46.85 -29.17
CA SER A 113 -20.47 -48.22 -28.82
C SER A 113 -19.28 -49.18 -28.77
N GLY A 114 -18.28 -48.97 -29.63
CA GLY A 114 -17.02 -49.67 -29.61
C GLY A 114 -16.19 -49.34 -28.38
N TYR A 115 -16.20 -48.08 -27.96
CA TYR A 115 -15.58 -47.63 -26.72
C TYR A 115 -16.21 -48.31 -25.50
N VAL A 116 -17.54 -48.28 -25.38
CA VAL A 116 -18.25 -48.99 -24.30
C VAL A 116 -17.97 -50.49 -24.31
N SER A 117 -17.95 -51.11 -25.50
CA SER A 117 -17.62 -52.53 -25.65
C SER A 117 -16.19 -52.83 -25.17
N ARG A 118 -15.23 -51.94 -25.43
CA ARG A 118 -13.86 -52.06 -24.90
C ARG A 118 -13.84 -51.92 -23.39
N CYS A 119 -14.58 -50.98 -22.81
CA CYS A 119 -14.66 -50.77 -21.37
C CYS A 119 -15.29 -51.96 -20.62
N TRP A 120 -16.28 -52.63 -21.21
CA TRP A 120 -16.85 -53.85 -20.63
C TRP A 120 -16.02 -55.12 -20.90
N GLY A 121 -14.83 -54.99 -21.47
CA GLY A 121 -13.91 -56.11 -21.68
C GLY A 121 -14.41 -57.18 -22.65
N VAL A 122 -15.42 -56.89 -23.48
CA VAL A 122 -15.92 -57.86 -24.46
C VAL A 122 -14.99 -57.95 -25.66
N SER A 123 -14.82 -59.16 -26.19
CA SER A 123 -13.92 -59.43 -27.33
C SER A 123 -14.49 -59.02 -28.69
N THR A 124 -15.78 -58.66 -28.74
CA THR A 124 -16.50 -58.25 -29.95
C THR A 124 -17.25 -56.95 -29.71
N LYS A 125 -17.44 -56.17 -30.77
CA LYS A 125 -18.15 -54.90 -30.71
C LYS A 125 -19.66 -55.10 -30.66
N TYR A 126 -20.32 -54.44 -29.72
CA TYR A 126 -21.78 -54.27 -29.67
C TYR A 126 -22.14 -52.82 -30.02
N GLY A 127 -23.10 -52.64 -30.92
CA GLY A 127 -23.63 -51.33 -31.30
C GLY A 127 -24.64 -50.80 -30.28
N THR A 128 -24.98 -49.51 -30.33
CA THR A 128 -25.97 -48.90 -29.41
C THR A 128 -27.33 -49.62 -29.41
N SER A 129 -27.71 -50.26 -30.52
CA SER A 129 -28.92 -51.09 -30.63
C SER A 129 -28.77 -52.53 -30.13
N THR A 130 -27.55 -53.06 -30.01
CA THR A 130 -27.28 -54.44 -29.55
C THR A 130 -26.68 -54.52 -28.14
N LEU A 131 -26.16 -53.42 -27.59
CA LEU A 131 -25.80 -53.30 -26.17
C LEU A 131 -26.92 -53.73 -25.21
N PRO A 132 -28.23 -53.50 -25.50
CA PRO A 132 -29.32 -54.07 -24.71
C PRO A 132 -29.34 -55.59 -24.58
N ASN A 133 -28.70 -56.34 -25.47
CA ASN A 133 -28.65 -57.81 -25.41
C ASN A 133 -27.70 -58.34 -24.33
N ILE A 134 -26.75 -57.50 -23.89
CA ILE A 134 -25.72 -57.85 -22.90
C ILE A 134 -25.81 -56.99 -21.64
N SER A 135 -26.85 -56.16 -21.52
CA SER A 135 -27.07 -55.26 -20.39
C SER A 135 -28.53 -55.24 -19.95
N THR A 136 -28.77 -55.01 -18.68
CA THR A 136 -30.10 -54.96 -18.06
C THR A 136 -30.47 -53.50 -17.76
N PRO A 137 -31.68 -53.02 -18.11
CA PRO A 137 -32.14 -51.69 -17.71
C PRO A 137 -32.24 -51.59 -16.19
N ILE A 138 -31.79 -50.47 -15.62
CA ILE A 138 -31.83 -50.20 -14.17
C ILE A 138 -32.47 -48.83 -13.88
N PRO A 139 -33.01 -48.59 -12.68
CA PRO A 139 -33.39 -47.25 -12.24
C PRO A 139 -32.17 -46.33 -12.18
N GLN A 140 -32.36 -45.04 -12.48
CA GLN A 140 -31.29 -44.04 -12.36
C GLN A 140 -30.71 -43.96 -10.94
N SER A 141 -31.55 -44.14 -9.92
CA SER A 141 -31.14 -44.17 -8.51
C SER A 141 -30.19 -45.31 -8.16
N ASP A 142 -30.18 -46.37 -8.98
CA ASP A 142 -29.42 -47.60 -8.72
C ASP A 142 -28.13 -47.63 -9.55
N MET A 143 -27.90 -46.60 -10.37
CA MET A 143 -26.72 -46.49 -11.19
C MET A 143 -25.46 -46.32 -10.35
N GLN A 144 -24.42 -47.01 -10.78
CA GLN A 144 -23.08 -46.95 -10.22
C GLN A 144 -22.06 -46.81 -11.34
N LYS A 145 -20.82 -46.49 -10.97
CA LYS A 145 -19.70 -46.36 -11.92
C LYS A 145 -19.60 -47.57 -12.86
N GLY A 146 -19.40 -47.32 -14.15
CA GLY A 146 -19.35 -48.35 -15.19
C GLY A 146 -20.69 -48.77 -15.78
N ASP A 147 -21.82 -48.29 -15.22
CA ASP A 147 -23.12 -48.36 -15.89
C ASP A 147 -23.19 -47.37 -17.05
N ILE A 148 -24.08 -47.61 -18.01
CA ILE A 148 -24.21 -46.76 -19.20
C ILE A 148 -25.56 -46.05 -19.23
N PHE A 149 -25.55 -44.86 -19.83
CA PHE A 149 -26.73 -44.26 -20.43
C PHE A 149 -26.73 -44.64 -21.91
N ASN A 150 -27.70 -45.44 -22.36
CA ASN A 150 -27.80 -45.88 -23.75
C ASN A 150 -28.98 -45.23 -24.48
N TYR A 151 -28.73 -44.61 -25.63
CA TYR A 151 -29.75 -44.20 -26.59
C TYR A 151 -29.64 -45.08 -27.84
N PRO A 152 -30.48 -46.14 -27.96
CA PRO A 152 -30.40 -47.08 -29.07
C PRO A 152 -30.44 -46.42 -30.45
N ASN A 153 -29.55 -46.84 -31.35
CA ASN A 153 -29.35 -46.28 -32.70
C ASN A 153 -28.82 -44.84 -32.73
N ASN A 154 -28.40 -44.27 -31.60
CA ASN A 154 -27.91 -42.90 -31.53
C ASN A 154 -26.54 -42.82 -30.85
N HIS A 155 -26.48 -42.84 -29.52
CA HIS A 155 -25.25 -42.63 -28.75
C HIS A 155 -25.27 -43.37 -27.42
N VAL A 156 -24.10 -43.55 -26.80
CA VAL A 156 -23.96 -44.21 -25.50
C VAL A 156 -22.79 -43.60 -24.72
N VAL A 157 -22.97 -43.44 -23.41
CA VAL A 157 -21.97 -42.89 -22.50
C VAL A 157 -21.88 -43.73 -21.22
N ILE A 158 -20.73 -43.70 -20.55
CA ILE A 158 -20.46 -44.44 -19.31
C ILE A 158 -20.55 -43.47 -18.14
N LEU A 159 -21.28 -43.84 -17.09
CA LEU A 159 -21.30 -43.11 -15.81
C LEU A 159 -20.03 -43.43 -15.02
N ASP A 160 -19.38 -42.39 -14.49
CA ASP A 160 -18.36 -42.53 -13.45
C ASP A 160 -18.99 -42.32 -12.07
N TYR A 161 -19.32 -41.08 -11.71
CA TYR A 161 -20.01 -40.75 -10.46
C TYR A 161 -21.02 -39.61 -10.62
N PHE A 162 -21.75 -39.31 -9.55
CA PHE A 162 -22.62 -38.13 -9.45
C PHE A 162 -21.98 -37.10 -8.53
N TYR A 163 -22.00 -35.83 -8.92
CA TYR A 163 -21.72 -34.74 -8.00
C TYR A 163 -22.76 -34.68 -6.88
N SER A 164 -22.43 -33.97 -5.80
CA SER A 164 -23.31 -33.77 -4.65
C SER A 164 -24.62 -33.04 -5.01
N ASP A 165 -24.59 -32.22 -6.05
CA ASP A 165 -25.77 -31.56 -6.65
C ASP A 165 -26.61 -32.48 -7.55
N GLY A 166 -26.18 -33.73 -7.73
CA GLY A 166 -26.86 -34.76 -8.51
C GLY A 166 -26.54 -34.76 -10.00
N ARG A 167 -25.60 -33.94 -10.49
CA ARG A 167 -25.18 -33.98 -11.90
C ARG A 167 -24.27 -35.18 -12.21
N PRO A 168 -24.47 -35.89 -13.33
CA PRO A 168 -23.63 -37.02 -13.71
C PRO A 168 -22.29 -36.57 -14.31
N VAL A 169 -21.23 -37.27 -13.91
CA VAL A 169 -19.90 -37.21 -14.51
C VAL A 169 -19.71 -38.45 -15.38
N ILE A 170 -19.37 -38.25 -16.65
CA ILE A 170 -19.41 -39.30 -17.67
C ILE A 170 -18.12 -39.38 -18.49
N TYR A 171 -17.84 -40.59 -18.98
CA TYR A 171 -16.94 -40.82 -20.08
C TYR A 171 -17.70 -41.03 -21.39
N GLU A 172 -17.23 -40.40 -22.47
CA GLU A 172 -17.84 -40.56 -23.78
C GLU A 172 -16.86 -40.41 -24.95
N ALA A 173 -17.13 -41.12 -26.03
CA ALA A 173 -16.48 -40.89 -27.32
C ALA A 173 -17.28 -39.83 -28.10
N THR A 174 -16.84 -38.57 -28.02
CA THR A 174 -17.41 -37.45 -28.80
C THR A 174 -17.04 -37.57 -30.27
N PRO A 175 -17.61 -36.78 -31.20
CA PRO A 175 -17.19 -36.77 -32.60
C PRO A 175 -15.69 -36.53 -32.83
N ASN A 176 -14.95 -35.99 -31.85
CA ASN A 176 -13.50 -35.82 -31.98
C ASN A 176 -12.73 -36.99 -31.35
N LYS A 177 -13.00 -37.28 -30.08
CA LYS A 177 -12.21 -38.20 -29.25
C LYS A 177 -12.93 -38.59 -27.95
N VAL A 178 -12.38 -39.56 -27.25
CA VAL A 178 -12.82 -39.94 -25.89
C VAL A 178 -12.45 -38.85 -24.89
N ILE A 179 -13.42 -38.44 -24.06
CA ILE A 179 -13.25 -37.42 -23.01
C ILE A 179 -13.95 -37.82 -21.71
N HIS A 180 -13.61 -37.12 -20.64
CA HIS A 180 -14.25 -37.18 -19.31
C HIS A 180 -14.82 -35.80 -18.98
N ARG A 181 -16.11 -35.69 -18.64
CA ARG A 181 -16.73 -34.41 -18.29
C ARG A 181 -18.00 -34.55 -17.46
N VAL A 182 -18.36 -33.48 -16.77
CA VAL A 182 -19.69 -33.29 -16.18
C VAL A 182 -20.71 -32.92 -17.28
N VAL A 183 -21.94 -33.44 -17.16
CA VAL A 183 -23.06 -33.05 -18.04
C VAL A 183 -24.31 -32.74 -17.23
N ASP A 184 -25.18 -31.89 -17.79
CA ASP A 184 -26.51 -31.65 -17.23
C ASP A 184 -27.49 -32.75 -17.64
N TRP A 185 -28.53 -32.94 -16.84
CA TRP A 185 -29.60 -33.92 -17.11
C TRP A 185 -30.30 -33.72 -18.46
N SER A 186 -30.29 -32.50 -19.00
CA SER A 186 -30.81 -32.20 -20.34
C SER A 186 -30.04 -32.92 -21.46
N TYR A 187 -28.74 -33.17 -21.27
CA TYR A 187 -27.90 -33.90 -22.22
C TYR A 187 -28.32 -35.37 -22.35
N LEU A 188 -28.75 -35.97 -21.24
CA LEU A 188 -29.12 -37.38 -21.15
C LEU A 188 -30.62 -37.64 -21.40
N ASN A 189 -31.34 -36.64 -21.92
CA ASN A 189 -32.76 -36.79 -22.25
C ASN A 189 -32.94 -37.85 -23.36
N GLY A 190 -33.77 -38.87 -23.09
CA GLY A 190 -34.02 -39.99 -24.01
C GLY A 190 -33.07 -41.19 -23.86
N TYR A 191 -32.06 -41.11 -22.99
CA TYR A 191 -31.19 -42.25 -22.69
C TYR A 191 -31.85 -43.18 -21.66
N THR A 192 -31.58 -44.47 -21.78
CA THR A 192 -31.98 -45.49 -20.79
C THR A 192 -30.76 -45.94 -19.99
N PRO A 193 -30.76 -45.81 -18.65
CA PRO A 193 -29.74 -46.40 -17.79
C PRO A 193 -29.68 -47.93 -17.90
N ARG A 194 -28.48 -48.50 -18.03
CA ARG A 194 -28.29 -49.95 -18.14
C ARG A 194 -27.01 -50.40 -17.43
N LYS A 195 -27.09 -51.56 -16.79
CA LYS A 195 -25.97 -52.26 -16.16
C LYS A 195 -25.53 -53.43 -17.03
N TYR A 196 -24.23 -53.63 -17.22
CA TYR A 196 -23.70 -54.80 -17.93
C TYR A 196 -23.97 -56.10 -17.16
N ASN A 197 -24.41 -57.15 -17.85
CA ASN A 197 -24.92 -58.37 -17.21
C ASN A 197 -23.83 -59.16 -16.46
N ASN A 198 -22.56 -59.03 -16.87
CA ASN A 198 -21.43 -59.75 -16.27
C ASN A 198 -20.53 -58.82 -15.43
N ILE A 199 -21.11 -57.79 -14.80
CA ILE A 199 -20.39 -57.05 -13.76
C ILE A 199 -20.19 -57.95 -12.54
N ASP A 200 -18.94 -58.17 -12.15
CA ASP A 200 -18.59 -58.82 -10.89
C ASP A 200 -18.77 -57.82 -9.74
N GLU A 201 -19.78 -58.08 -8.90
CA GLU A 201 -20.12 -57.23 -7.74
C GLU A 201 -19.29 -57.60 -6.50
N ILE A 202 -18.34 -58.54 -6.60
CA ILE A 202 -17.36 -58.77 -5.53
C ILE A 202 -16.41 -57.58 -5.51
N ALA A 203 -16.70 -56.64 -4.62
CA ALA A 203 -15.83 -55.51 -4.30
C ALA A 203 -14.46 -56.02 -3.84
N VAL A 204 -13.47 -56.00 -4.72
CA VAL A 204 -12.07 -55.94 -4.31
C VAL A 204 -11.88 -54.53 -3.74
N THR A 205 -11.90 -54.42 -2.42
CA THR A 205 -11.50 -53.19 -1.73
C THR A 205 -9.99 -52.98 -1.91
N THR A 206 -9.57 -52.41 -3.05
CA THR A 206 -8.32 -51.70 -3.17
C THR A 206 -8.53 -50.28 -2.67
N THR A 207 -8.23 -50.04 -1.39
CA THR A 207 -8.16 -48.67 -0.86
C THR A 207 -6.87 -48.01 -1.38
N SER A 208 -6.86 -47.50 -2.61
CA SER A 208 -5.86 -46.53 -3.08
C SER A 208 -6.38 -45.75 -4.30
N PRO A 209 -6.25 -44.42 -4.34
CA PRO A 209 -6.66 -43.62 -5.48
C PRO A 209 -5.72 -43.82 -6.69
N THR A 210 -6.31 -44.09 -7.84
CA THR A 210 -5.65 -44.07 -9.15
C THR A 210 -5.71 -42.66 -9.75
N ASP A 211 -4.83 -42.36 -10.71
CA ASP A 211 -4.96 -41.17 -11.54
C ASP A 211 -5.30 -41.52 -12.98
N LYS A 212 -5.41 -40.43 -13.75
CA LYS A 212 -5.59 -40.34 -15.19
C LYS A 212 -4.80 -41.35 -16.04
N TYR A 213 -3.67 -41.92 -15.60
CA TYR A 213 -2.89 -42.90 -16.36
C TYR A 213 -3.04 -44.35 -15.86
N GLY A 214 -3.96 -44.63 -14.93
CA GLY A 214 -4.25 -45.98 -14.42
C GLY A 214 -3.20 -46.52 -13.45
N PHE A 215 -2.32 -45.67 -12.91
CA PHE A 215 -1.39 -46.09 -11.87
C PHE A 215 -2.02 -45.95 -10.49
N SER A 216 -1.77 -46.91 -9.60
CA SER A 216 -2.05 -46.73 -8.17
C SER A 216 -0.99 -45.81 -7.57
N TYR A 217 -1.41 -44.71 -6.94
CA TYR A 217 -0.49 -43.73 -6.35
C TYR A 217 -0.41 -43.88 -4.85
N TYR A 218 0.82 -43.79 -4.35
CA TYR A 218 1.12 -43.94 -2.94
C TYR A 218 1.89 -42.72 -2.45
N THR A 219 1.41 -42.15 -1.34
CA THR A 219 1.98 -40.94 -0.73
C THR A 219 3.29 -41.22 0.00
N SER A 220 3.53 -42.49 0.36
CA SER A 220 4.76 -42.93 1.05
C SER A 220 4.90 -44.45 1.25
N SER A 221 3.85 -45.26 1.07
CA SER A 221 3.91 -46.72 1.27
C SER A 221 3.08 -47.47 0.22
N VAL A 222 3.63 -48.56 -0.33
CA VAL A 222 2.99 -49.37 -1.38
C VAL A 222 2.71 -50.75 -0.81
N THR A 223 1.45 -51.19 -0.85
CA THR A 223 1.08 -52.57 -0.49
C THR A 223 0.95 -53.40 -1.76
N LEU A 224 1.79 -54.43 -1.91
CA LEU A 224 1.72 -55.36 -3.03
C LEU A 224 0.88 -56.58 -2.63
N GLN A 225 -0.13 -56.90 -3.42
CA GLN A 225 -1.00 -58.06 -3.23
C GLN A 225 -1.08 -58.87 -4.53
N TRP A 226 -1.10 -60.19 -4.42
CA TRP A 226 -1.22 -61.10 -5.58
C TRP A 226 -1.98 -62.37 -5.19
N GLU A 227 -2.60 -63.02 -6.18
CA GLU A 227 -3.29 -64.30 -6.02
C GLU A 227 -2.36 -65.48 -6.34
N THR A 228 -2.69 -66.67 -5.82
CA THR A 228 -1.89 -67.89 -6.02
C THR A 228 -2.75 -69.03 -6.54
N THR A 229 -2.30 -69.70 -7.62
CA THR A 229 -2.95 -70.89 -8.17
C THR A 229 -2.03 -72.11 -7.99
N GLY A 230 -2.54 -73.18 -7.35
CA GLY A 230 -1.88 -74.49 -7.34
C GLY A 230 -1.00 -74.84 -6.13
N GLY A 231 -1.27 -74.29 -4.94
CA GLY A 231 -0.65 -74.76 -3.68
C GLY A 231 0.84 -74.45 -3.53
N SER A 232 1.40 -73.54 -4.32
CA SER A 232 2.78 -73.08 -4.16
C SER A 232 2.95 -72.30 -2.86
N THR A 233 3.91 -72.66 -2.03
CA THR A 233 4.10 -72.07 -0.69
C THR A 233 5.20 -71.01 -0.62
N ASN A 234 5.96 -70.80 -1.71
CA ASN A 234 7.09 -69.87 -1.77
C ASN A 234 6.95 -68.88 -2.94
N HIS A 235 6.88 -67.59 -2.64
CA HIS A 235 6.76 -66.50 -3.62
C HIS A 235 7.91 -65.51 -3.47
N ARG A 236 8.35 -64.92 -4.58
CA ARG A 236 9.35 -63.84 -4.60
C ARG A 236 8.90 -62.71 -5.51
N TYR A 237 9.19 -61.47 -5.16
CA TYR A 237 8.84 -60.28 -5.93
C TYR A 237 10.07 -59.41 -6.22
N VAL A 238 10.01 -58.62 -7.28
CA VAL A 238 11.02 -57.62 -7.65
C VAL A 238 10.35 -56.28 -7.96
N ILE A 239 11.00 -55.17 -7.60
CA ILE A 239 10.59 -53.80 -7.93
C ILE A 239 11.77 -53.07 -8.59
N SER A 240 11.54 -52.36 -9.70
CA SER A 240 12.56 -51.66 -10.50
C SER A 240 12.02 -50.39 -11.14
N THR A 241 12.89 -49.43 -11.50
CA THR A 241 12.55 -48.31 -12.40
C THR A 241 12.77 -48.65 -13.88
N ASP A 242 13.03 -49.92 -14.19
CA ASP A 242 13.14 -50.46 -15.55
C ASP A 242 11.99 -51.45 -15.78
N LYS A 243 11.13 -51.17 -16.75
CA LYS A 243 9.93 -51.96 -17.09
C LYS A 243 10.24 -53.37 -17.51
N ASP A 244 11.34 -53.56 -18.24
CA ASP A 244 11.67 -54.85 -18.82
C ASP A 244 12.57 -55.66 -17.87
N PHE A 245 13.04 -55.03 -16.79
CA PHE A 245 13.98 -55.62 -15.85
C PHE A 245 15.25 -56.13 -16.57
N ILE A 246 15.64 -55.48 -17.70
CA ILE A 246 16.55 -55.99 -18.74
C ILE A 246 18.03 -55.77 -18.42
N ASN A 247 18.38 -54.94 -17.44
CA ASN A 247 19.76 -54.88 -16.95
C ASN A 247 20.14 -56.12 -16.12
N GLY A 248 20.03 -57.32 -16.72
CA GLY A 248 20.53 -58.59 -16.18
C GLY A 248 19.68 -59.85 -16.38
N LEU A 249 18.75 -59.94 -17.34
CA LEU A 249 17.91 -61.14 -17.52
C LEU A 249 17.95 -61.69 -18.95
N GLN A 250 18.41 -62.93 -19.12
CA GLN A 250 18.00 -63.79 -20.23
C GLN A 250 16.91 -64.77 -19.76
N VAL A 251 16.15 -65.33 -20.71
CA VAL A 251 15.06 -66.28 -20.43
C VAL A 251 15.60 -67.52 -19.74
N GLY A 252 15.39 -67.63 -18.42
CA GLY A 252 15.79 -68.77 -17.60
C GLY A 252 16.53 -68.43 -16.29
N ASP A 253 16.91 -67.17 -16.06
CA ASP A 253 17.73 -66.81 -14.89
C ASP A 253 16.97 -66.72 -13.56
N ASP A 254 17.69 -66.96 -12.45
CA ASP A 254 17.17 -66.98 -11.08
C ASP A 254 17.08 -65.55 -10.48
N ILE A 255 15.98 -65.22 -9.79
CA ILE A 255 15.74 -63.91 -9.14
C ILE A 255 16.74 -63.61 -8.01
N ASP A 256 17.46 -64.64 -7.52
CA ASP A 256 18.50 -64.46 -6.49
C ASP A 256 19.75 -63.73 -7.01
N THR A 257 19.95 -63.68 -8.33
CA THR A 257 21.08 -62.98 -8.95
C THR A 257 20.79 -61.53 -9.37
N LEU A 258 19.54 -61.07 -9.21
CA LEU A 258 19.02 -59.84 -9.84
C LEU A 258 19.49 -58.52 -9.20
N CYS A 259 19.75 -58.48 -7.88
CA CYS A 259 20.11 -57.22 -7.19
C CYS A 259 21.60 -57.12 -6.76
N ASN A 260 22.42 -58.14 -6.98
CA ASN A 260 23.81 -58.17 -6.47
C ASN A 260 24.81 -57.30 -7.27
N ASN A 261 24.45 -56.84 -8.47
CA ASN A 261 25.32 -56.06 -9.36
C ASN A 261 24.74 -54.70 -9.77
N GLN A 262 23.69 -54.23 -9.09
CA GLN A 262 22.98 -52.98 -9.43
C GLN A 262 23.34 -51.84 -8.45
N PRO A 263 23.31 -50.56 -8.88
CA PRO A 263 23.47 -49.41 -7.97
C PRO A 263 22.46 -49.48 -6.82
N ALA A 264 22.85 -49.02 -5.63
CA ALA A 264 21.90 -48.88 -4.52
C ALA A 264 20.67 -48.05 -4.99
N ASN A 265 19.47 -48.59 -4.76
CA ASN A 265 18.15 -48.01 -5.05
C ASN A 265 17.49 -48.34 -6.41
N THR A 266 17.98 -49.31 -7.19
CA THR A 266 17.35 -49.71 -8.47
C THR A 266 16.70 -51.09 -8.48
N CYS A 267 16.91 -51.93 -7.47
CA CYS A 267 16.37 -53.29 -7.38
C CYS A 267 16.13 -53.72 -5.93
N TYR A 268 14.95 -54.27 -5.62
CA TYR A 268 14.58 -54.77 -4.29
C TYR A 268 14.06 -56.22 -4.38
N ASN A 269 14.58 -57.12 -3.53
CA ASN A 269 14.21 -58.55 -3.47
C ASN A 269 14.05 -59.03 -2.00
N ASN A 270 13.14 -59.97 -1.74
CA ASN A 270 12.97 -60.64 -0.44
C ASN A 270 13.23 -62.16 -0.58
N THR A 271 14.00 -62.74 0.35
CA THR A 271 14.48 -64.13 0.29
C THR A 271 13.80 -65.15 1.22
N ASN A 272 12.84 -64.83 2.09
CA ASN A 272 12.15 -65.86 2.90
C ASN A 272 10.73 -65.44 3.35
N GLU A 273 9.72 -66.31 3.18
CA GLU A 273 8.79 -66.75 4.24
C GLU A 273 7.74 -67.78 3.77
N THR A 274 7.39 -68.67 4.69
CA THR A 274 6.62 -69.92 4.59
C THR A 274 5.10 -69.75 4.83
N THR A 275 4.27 -70.48 4.06
CA THR A 275 2.91 -71.00 4.34
C THR A 275 1.91 -70.16 5.15
N LEU A 276 0.74 -69.83 4.58
CA LEU A 276 -0.50 -69.62 5.35
C LEU A 276 -1.77 -69.91 4.52
N SER A 277 -2.62 -70.76 5.10
CA SER A 277 -3.95 -71.15 4.63
C SER A 277 -5.03 -70.29 5.29
N THR A 278 -5.90 -69.65 4.49
CA THR A 278 -7.20 -69.03 4.86
C THR A 278 -7.22 -67.96 5.97
N ILE A 279 -7.97 -66.88 5.68
CA ILE A 279 -8.39 -65.72 6.50
C ILE A 279 -7.59 -64.44 6.28
N SER A 280 -8.36 -63.39 5.96
CA SER A 280 -8.06 -61.97 5.99
C SER A 280 -7.06 -61.60 7.09
N THR A 281 -5.83 -61.31 6.69
CA THR A 281 -4.89 -60.58 7.53
C THR A 281 -4.01 -59.75 6.62
N THR A 282 -4.04 -58.44 6.84
CA THR A 282 -3.08 -57.48 6.34
C THR A 282 -1.68 -58.03 6.53
N ILE A 283 -0.93 -58.27 5.45
CA ILE A 283 0.51 -58.46 5.54
C ILE A 283 1.08 -57.09 5.90
N SER A 284 1.12 -56.77 7.19
CA SER A 284 2.13 -55.87 7.72
C SER A 284 3.42 -56.68 7.78
N ASN A 285 4.17 -56.71 6.67
CA ASN A 285 5.61 -56.94 6.78
C ASN A 285 6.18 -55.67 7.43
N PRO A 286 6.66 -55.71 8.69
CA PRO A 286 7.26 -54.54 9.28
C PRO A 286 8.64 -54.35 8.66
N SER A 287 8.85 -53.18 8.05
CA SER A 287 10.11 -52.64 7.54
C SER A 287 10.58 -53.09 6.14
N MET A 288 9.95 -52.54 5.10
CA MET A 288 10.77 -51.67 4.24
C MET A 288 10.73 -50.29 4.88
N ASN A 289 11.87 -49.81 5.40
CA ASN A 289 11.99 -48.40 5.75
C ASN A 289 11.72 -47.59 4.48
N ASN A 290 10.73 -46.69 4.55
CA ASN A 290 10.25 -45.83 3.46
C ASN A 290 11.30 -44.83 2.89
N SER A 291 12.60 -45.05 3.15
CA SER A 291 13.71 -44.23 2.64
C SER A 291 14.27 -44.70 1.28
N LEU A 292 13.68 -45.71 0.65
CA LEU A 292 14.27 -46.44 -0.48
C LEU A 292 13.61 -46.17 -1.86
N LEU A 293 12.32 -45.79 -1.92
CA LEU A 293 11.66 -45.40 -3.18
C LEU A 293 11.66 -43.88 -3.32
N ALA A 294 12.33 -43.35 -4.34
CA ALA A 294 12.44 -41.92 -4.56
C ALA A 294 11.11 -41.37 -5.13
N PRO A 295 10.54 -40.30 -4.53
CA PRO A 295 9.39 -39.60 -5.10
C PRO A 295 9.68 -39.06 -6.50
N GLY A 296 8.64 -38.96 -7.32
CA GLY A 296 8.73 -38.52 -8.72
C GLY A 296 9.19 -39.58 -9.71
N LYS A 297 9.17 -40.87 -9.32
CA LYS A 297 9.62 -41.99 -10.17
C LYS A 297 8.55 -43.04 -10.40
N GLN A 298 8.54 -43.57 -11.61
CA GLN A 298 7.79 -44.75 -12.01
C GLN A 298 8.54 -46.02 -11.59
N TYR A 299 7.80 -46.97 -11.03
CA TYR A 299 8.29 -48.28 -10.66
C TYR A 299 7.44 -49.38 -11.31
N TRP A 300 8.09 -50.49 -11.63
CA TRP A 300 7.50 -51.73 -12.14
C TRP A 300 7.82 -52.87 -11.19
N TRP A 301 6.87 -53.77 -11.01
CA TRP A 301 7.01 -54.92 -10.13
C TRP A 301 6.34 -56.16 -10.72
N ARG A 302 6.84 -57.34 -10.33
CA ARG A 302 6.24 -58.64 -10.68
C ARG A 302 6.58 -59.69 -9.65
N VAL A 303 5.80 -60.77 -9.62
CA VAL A 303 5.93 -61.89 -8.68
C VAL A 303 6.21 -63.19 -9.43
N ARG A 304 6.97 -64.09 -8.80
CA ARG A 304 7.15 -65.48 -9.23
C ARG A 304 6.86 -66.47 -8.10
N SER A 305 6.34 -67.64 -8.43
CA SER A 305 6.07 -68.76 -7.51
C SER A 305 7.06 -69.92 -7.76
N ASN A 306 7.66 -70.48 -6.70
CA ASN A 306 8.53 -71.66 -6.79
C ASN A 306 7.89 -72.89 -6.12
N ASN A 307 7.76 -74.00 -6.85
CA ASN A 307 7.38 -75.29 -6.27
C ASN A 307 8.63 -76.10 -5.87
N SER A 308 8.93 -76.10 -4.58
CA SER A 308 9.97 -76.87 -3.87
C SER A 308 11.42 -76.35 -3.92
N ASN A 309 12.16 -76.65 -2.85
CA ASN A 309 13.53 -76.18 -2.61
C ASN A 309 14.61 -76.91 -3.46
N THR A 310 14.21 -77.73 -4.44
CA THR A 310 15.12 -78.48 -5.32
C THR A 310 14.41 -78.81 -6.65
N SER A 311 14.89 -78.24 -7.77
CA SER A 311 14.62 -78.61 -9.19
C SER A 311 13.68 -77.72 -10.04
N THR A 312 14.31 -76.84 -10.85
CA THR A 312 14.19 -76.62 -12.33
C THR A 312 12.87 -76.65 -13.10
N THR A 313 11.68 -76.74 -12.50
CA THR A 313 10.43 -76.60 -13.27
C THR A 313 9.99 -75.14 -13.31
N VAL A 314 10.23 -74.46 -14.44
CA VAL A 314 9.94 -73.04 -14.67
C VAL A 314 8.43 -72.79 -14.70
N ILE A 315 7.92 -71.95 -13.79
CA ILE A 315 6.63 -71.28 -13.94
C ILE A 315 6.92 -69.85 -14.41
N SER A 316 6.22 -69.39 -15.45
CA SER A 316 6.35 -68.03 -15.98
C SER A 316 6.06 -66.97 -14.91
N ALA A 317 6.89 -65.93 -14.83
CA ALA A 317 6.63 -64.77 -13.96
C ALA A 317 5.27 -64.12 -14.29
N SER A 318 4.64 -63.46 -13.30
CA SER A 318 3.45 -62.67 -13.54
C SER A 318 3.74 -61.55 -14.56
N PRO A 319 2.71 -61.04 -15.26
CA PRO A 319 2.83 -59.78 -15.96
C PRO A 319 3.41 -58.69 -15.04
N ALA A 320 4.23 -57.81 -15.62
CA ALA A 320 4.75 -56.65 -14.90
C ALA A 320 3.59 -55.69 -14.62
N SER A 321 3.40 -55.36 -13.34
CA SER A 321 2.51 -54.32 -12.87
C SER A 321 3.34 -53.08 -12.50
N SER A 322 2.73 -51.92 -12.40
CA SER A 322 3.48 -50.67 -12.17
C SER A 322 2.76 -49.71 -11.25
N PHE A 323 3.54 -48.92 -10.52
CA PHE A 323 3.03 -47.86 -9.64
C PHE A 323 4.00 -46.66 -9.68
N PHE A 324 3.51 -45.47 -9.33
CA PHE A 324 4.31 -44.25 -9.30
C PHE A 324 4.28 -43.64 -7.89
N ILE A 325 5.44 -43.24 -7.38
CA ILE A 325 5.53 -42.52 -6.09
C ILE A 325 5.46 -41.03 -6.37
N ARG A 326 4.37 -40.36 -5.94
CA ARG A 326 4.23 -38.91 -6.18
C ARG A 326 5.05 -38.09 -5.20
N PRO A 327 5.66 -36.98 -5.65
CA PRO A 327 6.14 -35.96 -4.73
C PRO A 327 4.99 -35.39 -3.88
N GLN A 328 5.27 -35.06 -2.63
CA GLN A 328 4.30 -34.57 -1.63
C GLN A 328 4.62 -33.13 -1.23
N ILE A 329 3.58 -32.36 -0.88
CA ILE A 329 3.71 -31.02 -0.29
C ILE A 329 3.04 -31.00 1.08
N TYR A 330 3.77 -30.55 2.10
CA TYR A 330 3.27 -30.41 3.47
C TYR A 330 3.12 -28.93 3.79
N LEU A 331 1.88 -28.50 4.05
CA LEU A 331 1.59 -27.13 4.46
C LEU A 331 2.04 -26.91 5.91
N LEU A 332 2.67 -25.78 6.20
CA LEU A 332 3.23 -25.46 7.51
C LEU A 332 2.41 -24.36 8.21
N THR A 333 2.25 -23.19 7.59
CA THR A 333 1.46 -22.06 8.12
C THR A 333 0.62 -21.40 7.03
N PRO A 334 -0.50 -20.75 7.37
CA PRO A 334 -1.18 -20.69 8.68
C PRO A 334 -1.96 -21.97 9.03
N ASP A 335 -2.19 -22.27 10.32
CA ASP A 335 -2.86 -23.48 10.81
C ASP A 335 -4.40 -23.42 10.65
N VAL A 336 -5.08 -24.55 10.83
CA VAL A 336 -6.54 -24.66 10.69
C VAL A 336 -7.26 -23.76 11.69
N GLY A 337 -7.93 -22.73 11.18
CA GLY A 337 -8.77 -21.84 11.98
C GLY A 337 -8.07 -20.54 12.40
N ASP A 338 -6.83 -20.32 11.97
CA ASP A 338 -6.16 -19.03 12.16
C ASP A 338 -7.00 -17.90 11.54
N SER A 339 -7.13 -16.80 12.27
CA SER A 339 -7.93 -15.65 11.88
C SER A 339 -7.07 -14.45 11.53
N PHE A 340 -7.35 -13.82 10.40
CA PHE A 340 -6.69 -12.60 9.93
C PHE A 340 -7.74 -11.51 9.67
N GLN A 341 -7.41 -10.25 9.92
CA GLN A 341 -8.25 -9.13 9.50
C GLN A 341 -8.03 -8.86 8.01
N GLN A 342 -9.11 -8.53 7.30
CA GLN A 342 -9.01 -8.09 5.91
C GLN A 342 -8.08 -6.85 5.82
N GLY A 343 -7.03 -6.95 5.01
CA GLY A 343 -5.96 -5.96 4.91
C GLY A 343 -4.63 -6.38 5.58
N GLU A 344 -4.62 -7.48 6.34
CA GLU A 344 -3.39 -8.10 6.85
C GLU A 344 -2.73 -9.03 5.82
N THR A 345 -1.42 -9.21 5.94
CA THR A 345 -0.67 -10.23 5.19
C THR A 345 -0.83 -11.60 5.85
N ILE A 346 -1.18 -12.60 5.07
CA ILE A 346 -1.28 -14.00 5.51
C ILE A 346 0.02 -14.73 5.14
N PRO A 347 0.85 -15.14 6.12
CA PRO A 347 2.13 -15.79 5.84
C PRO A 347 1.92 -17.27 5.49
N LEU A 348 2.01 -17.59 4.21
CA LEU A 348 1.91 -18.95 3.69
C LEU A 348 3.28 -19.61 3.72
N SER A 349 3.36 -20.83 4.24
CA SER A 349 4.57 -21.64 4.14
C SER A 349 4.24 -23.12 3.96
N TRP A 350 5.08 -23.81 3.21
CA TRP A 350 4.98 -25.23 2.92
C TRP A 350 6.37 -25.86 2.79
N SER A 351 6.42 -27.17 2.61
CA SER A 351 7.64 -27.90 2.24
C SER A 351 7.29 -28.97 1.22
N SER A 352 8.24 -29.36 0.37
CA SER A 352 8.02 -30.39 -0.65
C SER A 352 9.10 -31.46 -0.64
N THR A 353 8.75 -32.67 -1.06
CA THR A 353 9.75 -33.70 -1.39
C THR A 353 10.57 -33.28 -2.62
N SER A 354 11.75 -33.88 -2.82
CA SER A 354 12.64 -33.55 -3.94
C SER A 354 11.97 -33.69 -5.32
N GLY A 355 12.36 -32.82 -6.26
CA GLY A 355 11.86 -32.85 -7.64
C GLY A 355 10.63 -31.99 -7.91
N VAL A 356 10.35 -30.97 -7.09
CA VAL A 356 9.33 -29.93 -7.33
C VAL A 356 10.03 -28.58 -7.36
N ASP A 357 9.84 -27.79 -8.41
CA ASP A 357 10.53 -26.51 -8.61
C ASP A 357 9.59 -25.32 -8.84
N GLN A 358 8.29 -25.57 -9.04
CA GLN A 358 7.28 -24.53 -9.18
C GLN A 358 6.03 -24.85 -8.36
N PHE A 359 5.41 -23.82 -7.78
CA PHE A 359 4.28 -23.94 -6.86
C PHE A 359 3.13 -22.99 -7.24
N LYS A 360 1.90 -23.36 -6.87
CA LYS A 360 0.72 -22.50 -6.87
C LYS A 360 -0.11 -22.79 -5.64
N TYR A 361 -0.74 -21.79 -5.04
CA TYR A 361 -1.73 -21.99 -3.99
C TYR A 361 -3.11 -21.52 -4.43
N ILE A 362 -4.12 -22.07 -3.77
CA ILE A 362 -5.52 -21.72 -3.98
C ILE A 362 -6.20 -21.44 -2.64
N PHE A 363 -7.09 -20.46 -2.62
CA PHE A 363 -8.08 -20.26 -1.57
C PHE A 363 -9.47 -20.49 -2.14
N SER A 364 -10.36 -21.12 -1.39
CA SER A 364 -11.79 -21.21 -1.71
C SER A 364 -12.62 -21.30 -0.45
N THR A 365 -13.81 -20.70 -0.48
CA THR A 365 -14.82 -20.92 0.58
C THR A 365 -15.46 -22.31 0.51
N ASP A 366 -15.30 -23.02 -0.60
CA ASP A 366 -15.79 -24.38 -0.81
C ASP A 366 -14.69 -25.40 -0.50
N LEU A 367 -14.81 -26.07 0.66
CA LEU A 367 -13.88 -27.14 1.06
C LEU A 367 -13.84 -28.27 0.03
N GLN A 368 -15.01 -28.66 -0.51
CA GLN A 368 -15.08 -29.80 -1.41
C GLN A 368 -14.33 -29.52 -2.70
N ARG A 369 -14.32 -28.27 -3.16
CA ARG A 369 -13.52 -27.86 -4.32
C ARG A 369 -12.03 -28.01 -4.08
N ILE A 370 -11.53 -27.65 -2.90
CA ILE A 370 -10.12 -27.87 -2.54
C ILE A 370 -9.79 -29.37 -2.45
N VAL A 371 -10.72 -30.19 -1.95
CA VAL A 371 -10.60 -31.66 -1.89
C VAL A 371 -10.60 -32.27 -3.30
N ASP A 372 -11.53 -31.88 -4.17
CA ASP A 372 -11.66 -32.41 -5.53
C ASP A 372 -10.40 -32.11 -6.35
N LEU A 373 -9.83 -30.94 -6.15
CA LEU A 373 -8.58 -30.57 -6.78
C LEU A 373 -7.41 -31.45 -6.28
N GLN A 374 -7.39 -31.93 -5.03
CA GLN A 374 -6.41 -32.95 -4.59
C GLN A 374 -6.49 -34.24 -5.42
N HIS A 375 -7.54 -34.43 -6.21
CA HIS A 375 -7.77 -35.58 -7.07
C HIS A 375 -7.69 -35.24 -8.58
N ASP A 376 -7.98 -34.01 -9.00
CA ASP A 376 -7.92 -33.53 -10.39
C ASP A 376 -6.55 -32.95 -10.81
N ASP A 377 -6.25 -32.96 -12.11
CA ASP A 377 -5.11 -32.30 -12.74
C ASP A 377 -5.49 -30.96 -13.42
N ASN A 378 -6.76 -30.56 -13.53
CA ASN A 378 -7.16 -29.36 -14.27
C ASN A 378 -7.35 -28.10 -13.38
N TRP A 379 -6.30 -27.72 -12.65
CA TRP A 379 -6.34 -26.61 -11.67
C TRP A 379 -6.35 -25.20 -12.27
N SER A 380 -6.11 -25.03 -13.57
CA SER A 380 -6.20 -23.71 -14.22
C SER A 380 -7.62 -23.16 -14.25
N GLU A 381 -8.62 -24.03 -14.11
CA GLU A 381 -10.05 -23.69 -14.09
C GLU A 381 -10.60 -23.76 -12.66
N ALA A 382 -9.72 -23.83 -11.65
CA ALA A 382 -10.09 -24.08 -10.27
C ALA A 382 -10.95 -22.98 -9.64
N CYS A 383 -11.05 -21.78 -10.23
CA CYS A 383 -12.01 -20.75 -9.81
C CYS A 383 -13.07 -20.43 -10.86
N ASP A 384 -13.14 -21.17 -11.98
CA ASP A 384 -14.13 -20.92 -13.02
C ASP A 384 -15.55 -21.07 -12.47
N GLY A 385 -16.38 -20.05 -12.73
CA GLY A 385 -17.77 -19.98 -12.28
C GLY A 385 -17.97 -19.59 -10.81
N VAL A 386 -16.90 -19.27 -10.08
CA VAL A 386 -16.95 -18.78 -8.68
C VAL A 386 -16.66 -17.28 -8.67
N PRO A 387 -17.34 -16.46 -7.85
CA PRO A 387 -16.96 -15.06 -7.68
C PRO A 387 -15.49 -14.94 -7.28
N ASP A 388 -14.75 -14.02 -7.92
CA ASP A 388 -13.31 -13.80 -7.67
C ASP A 388 -13.00 -13.52 -6.18
N SER A 389 -13.98 -12.98 -5.45
CA SER A 389 -13.86 -12.70 -4.01
C SER A 389 -13.96 -13.94 -3.11
N ASP A 390 -14.35 -15.10 -3.66
CA ASP A 390 -14.67 -16.34 -2.96
C ASP A 390 -13.78 -17.52 -3.39
N CYS A 391 -12.93 -17.30 -4.40
CA CYS A 391 -11.93 -18.24 -4.87
C CYS A 391 -10.75 -17.48 -5.50
N TYR A 392 -9.53 -17.80 -5.08
CA TYR A 392 -8.30 -17.19 -5.61
C TYR A 392 -7.27 -18.26 -5.95
N VAL A 393 -6.63 -18.16 -7.12
CA VAL A 393 -5.52 -19.02 -7.53
C VAL A 393 -4.30 -18.15 -7.81
N SER A 394 -3.18 -18.48 -7.19
CA SER A 394 -1.92 -17.76 -7.39
C SER A 394 -1.32 -18.02 -8.78
N THR A 395 -0.48 -17.09 -9.23
CA THR A 395 0.48 -17.37 -10.31
C THR A 395 1.52 -18.39 -9.85
N ALA A 396 2.26 -18.98 -10.79
CA ALA A 396 3.31 -19.93 -10.45
C ALA A 396 4.50 -19.23 -9.77
N ILE A 397 4.94 -19.78 -8.65
CA ILE A 397 6.07 -19.30 -7.84
C ILE A 397 7.20 -20.30 -8.00
N SER A 398 8.40 -19.84 -8.34
CA SER A 398 9.53 -20.73 -8.68
C SER A 398 10.51 -20.85 -7.52
N GLY A 399 10.78 -22.07 -7.06
CA GLY A 399 11.82 -22.39 -6.07
C GLY A 399 11.54 -21.97 -4.62
N GLU A 400 10.53 -21.13 -4.38
CA GLU A 400 10.16 -20.66 -3.04
C GLU A 400 9.12 -21.58 -2.39
N THR A 401 9.23 -21.73 -1.06
CA THR A 401 8.35 -22.59 -0.25
C THR A 401 7.51 -21.80 0.75
N ASN A 402 7.39 -20.50 0.50
CA ASN A 402 6.62 -19.53 1.26
C ASN A 402 6.10 -18.42 0.34
N ASP A 403 5.06 -17.72 0.79
CA ASP A 403 4.56 -16.51 0.16
C ASP A 403 3.78 -15.65 1.17
N ASP A 404 3.72 -14.34 0.93
CA ASP A 404 3.00 -13.38 1.76
C ASP A 404 1.71 -12.97 1.04
N PHE A 405 0.59 -13.61 1.40
CA PHE A 405 -0.67 -13.43 0.68
C PHE A 405 -1.46 -12.21 1.18
N ASP A 406 -1.89 -11.36 0.24
CA ASP A 406 -2.72 -10.18 0.52
C ASP A 406 -4.19 -10.56 0.77
N SER A 407 -4.64 -10.46 2.03
CA SER A 407 -6.02 -10.80 2.41
C SER A 407 -7.09 -9.87 1.81
N ASN A 408 -6.73 -8.74 1.18
CA ASN A 408 -7.71 -7.90 0.47
C ASN A 408 -8.36 -8.61 -0.73
N LEU A 409 -7.73 -9.67 -1.24
CA LEU A 409 -8.27 -10.49 -2.32
C LEU A 409 -9.41 -11.41 -1.84
N LEU A 410 -9.62 -11.52 -0.53
CA LEU A 410 -10.66 -12.34 0.09
C LEU A 410 -11.72 -11.48 0.78
N SER A 411 -12.95 -11.99 0.86
CA SER A 411 -14.06 -11.31 1.55
C SER A 411 -13.99 -11.55 3.06
N SER A 412 -14.22 -10.49 3.84
CA SER A 412 -14.38 -10.61 5.29
C SER A 412 -15.67 -11.34 5.70
N GLY A 413 -15.64 -11.96 6.88
CA GLY A 413 -16.72 -12.75 7.45
C GLY A 413 -16.78 -14.20 6.95
N LYS A 414 -15.76 -14.70 6.24
CA LYS A 414 -15.75 -16.03 5.63
C LYS A 414 -14.55 -16.86 6.06
N THR A 415 -14.72 -18.18 6.01
CA THR A 415 -13.63 -19.16 6.13
C THR A 415 -13.19 -19.58 4.74
N TYR A 416 -11.89 -19.54 4.48
CA TYR A 416 -11.29 -20.02 3.25
C TYR A 416 -10.41 -21.21 3.52
N TYR A 417 -10.65 -22.29 2.78
CA TYR A 417 -9.81 -23.46 2.72
C TYR A 417 -8.74 -23.24 1.67
N TRP A 418 -7.52 -23.69 1.94
CA TRP A 418 -6.40 -23.48 1.06
C TRP A 418 -5.48 -24.69 0.97
N ASN A 419 -4.82 -24.80 -0.19
CA ASN A 419 -3.86 -25.85 -0.47
C ASN A 419 -2.81 -25.38 -1.50
N VAL A 420 -1.70 -26.10 -1.60
CA VAL A 420 -0.60 -25.84 -2.52
C VAL A 420 -0.44 -27.01 -3.49
N LEU A 421 -0.32 -26.70 -4.76
CA LEU A 421 0.13 -27.60 -5.81
C LEU A 421 1.59 -27.28 -6.14
N GLY A 422 2.36 -28.31 -6.48
CA GLY A 422 3.67 -28.14 -7.07
C GLY A 422 3.80 -28.92 -8.36
N TYR A 423 4.73 -28.50 -9.19
CA TYR A 423 5.10 -29.22 -10.39
C TYR A 423 6.60 -29.13 -10.64
N ASN A 424 7.08 -30.09 -11.41
CA ASN A 424 8.42 -30.12 -11.95
C ASN A 424 8.37 -29.59 -13.38
N SER A 425 8.98 -28.44 -13.61
CA SER A 425 9.02 -27.77 -14.92
C SER A 425 9.71 -28.60 -16.02
N THR A 426 10.57 -29.55 -15.65
CA THR A 426 11.40 -30.33 -16.58
C THR A 426 10.70 -31.59 -17.11
N ASN A 427 9.95 -32.30 -16.26
CA ASN A 427 9.32 -33.58 -16.62
C ASN A 427 7.80 -33.60 -16.39
N ASN A 428 7.20 -32.44 -16.07
CA ASN A 428 5.77 -32.25 -15.84
C ASN A 428 5.18 -33.15 -14.74
N VAL A 429 6.03 -33.63 -13.82
CA VAL A 429 5.58 -34.38 -12.64
C VAL A 429 4.94 -33.42 -11.65
N ARG A 430 3.73 -33.74 -11.18
CA ARG A 430 2.96 -32.90 -10.26
C ARG A 430 3.00 -33.45 -8.84
N ALA A 431 3.15 -32.55 -7.90
CA ALA A 431 3.09 -32.77 -6.47
C ALA A 431 1.79 -32.20 -5.92
N ARG A 432 1.18 -32.92 -4.99
CA ARG A 432 -0.07 -32.51 -4.37
C ARG A 432 0.14 -32.23 -2.89
N GLY A 433 -0.54 -31.21 -2.39
CA GLY A 433 -0.62 -30.95 -0.96
C GLY A 433 -1.38 -32.06 -0.24
N VAL A 434 -0.72 -32.69 0.73
CA VAL A 434 -1.25 -33.85 1.47
C VAL A 434 -2.32 -33.45 2.50
N SER A 435 -2.37 -32.15 2.86
CA SER A 435 -3.28 -31.62 3.87
C SER A 435 -3.94 -30.34 3.36
N ILE A 436 -5.20 -30.13 3.76
CA ILE A 436 -5.93 -28.86 3.55
C ILE A 436 -5.86 -28.06 4.84
N ARG A 437 -5.65 -26.76 4.73
CA ARG A 437 -5.69 -25.82 5.86
C ARG A 437 -6.80 -24.80 5.64
N SER A 438 -7.14 -24.03 6.67
CA SER A 438 -8.19 -23.00 6.56
C SER A 438 -7.85 -21.75 7.34
N VAL A 439 -8.19 -20.59 6.79
CA VAL A 439 -8.09 -19.27 7.44
C VAL A 439 -9.47 -18.63 7.57
N VAL A 440 -9.68 -17.85 8.61
CA VAL A 440 -10.88 -17.03 8.79
C VAL A 440 -10.54 -15.58 8.51
N ILE A 441 -11.19 -14.97 7.52
CA ILE A 441 -11.03 -13.53 7.24
C ILE A 441 -12.09 -12.80 8.03
N THR A 442 -11.66 -11.98 8.99
CA THR A 442 -12.55 -11.15 9.81
C THR A 442 -12.68 -9.76 9.21
N ALA A 443 -13.82 -9.11 9.44
CA ALA A 443 -13.96 -7.70 9.08
C ALA A 443 -12.88 -6.89 9.81
N PRO A 444 -12.28 -5.88 9.15
CA PRO A 444 -11.35 -5.01 9.85
C PRO A 444 -12.10 -4.43 11.04
N SER A 445 -11.54 -4.55 12.25
CA SER A 445 -12.21 -4.05 13.44
C SER A 445 -12.42 -2.55 13.26
N SER A 446 -13.67 -2.11 13.10
CA SER A 446 -13.98 -0.69 13.05
C SER A 446 -13.68 -0.10 14.42
N LYS A 447 -12.51 0.52 14.54
CA LYS A 447 -12.07 1.14 15.78
C LYS A 447 -13.04 2.25 16.17
N VAL A 448 -13.43 2.31 17.45
CA VAL A 448 -14.38 3.32 17.92
C VAL A 448 -13.59 4.56 18.35
N LEU A 449 -14.05 5.75 17.99
CA LEU A 449 -13.44 7.00 18.46
C LEU A 449 -13.62 7.15 19.97
N THR A 450 -12.53 7.03 20.74
CA THR A 450 -12.55 7.10 22.20
C THR A 450 -12.20 8.48 22.73
N GLY A 451 -11.34 9.23 22.03
CA GLY A 451 -10.90 10.56 22.43
C GLY A 451 -10.48 11.47 21.28
N LEU A 452 -10.34 12.75 21.60
CA LEU A 452 -9.74 13.77 20.76
C LEU A 452 -8.83 14.61 21.67
N THR A 453 -7.66 15.01 21.17
CA THR A 453 -6.76 15.92 21.89
C THR A 453 -6.26 17.01 20.95
N ILE A 454 -6.32 18.25 21.39
CA ILE A 454 -5.70 19.41 20.75
C ILE A 454 -4.28 19.57 21.31
N SER A 455 -3.32 19.79 20.42
CA SER A 455 -1.95 20.13 20.77
C SER A 455 -1.54 21.40 20.04
N GLY A 456 -0.96 22.35 20.77
CA GLY A 456 -0.45 23.61 20.22
C GLY A 456 0.00 24.56 21.33
N PRO A 457 0.46 25.76 20.97
CA PRO A 457 0.97 26.72 21.94
C PRO A 457 -0.11 27.20 22.92
N THR A 458 0.28 27.47 24.16
CA THR A 458 -0.59 28.02 25.22
C THR A 458 -0.66 29.55 25.19
N SER A 459 0.18 30.20 24.38
CA SER A 459 0.15 31.64 24.14
C SER A 459 0.51 32.00 22.70
N VAL A 460 -0.10 33.05 22.17
CA VAL A 460 0.13 33.60 20.83
C VAL A 460 0.20 35.11 20.93
N ASN A 461 1.16 35.76 20.29
CA ASN A 461 1.21 37.23 20.26
C ASN A 461 0.06 37.79 19.43
N GLU A 462 -0.45 38.96 19.79
CA GLU A 462 -1.43 39.69 18.97
C GLU A 462 -0.90 39.95 17.54
N ASN A 463 -1.82 40.11 16.58
CA ASN A 463 -1.50 40.28 15.15
C ASN A 463 -0.59 39.19 14.56
N SER A 464 -0.56 38.01 15.20
CA SER A 464 0.21 36.85 14.76
C SER A 464 -0.69 35.63 14.58
N SER A 465 -0.09 34.53 14.13
CA SER A 465 -0.77 33.25 13.93
C SER A 465 -0.03 32.10 14.58
N ALA A 466 -0.77 31.04 14.90
CA ALA A 466 -0.23 29.79 15.42
C ALA A 466 -1.00 28.58 14.93
N THR A 467 -0.31 27.44 14.84
CA THR A 467 -0.90 26.18 14.39
C THR A 467 -1.19 25.24 15.54
N TYR A 468 -2.32 24.56 15.45
CA TYR A 468 -2.83 23.57 16.38
C TYR A 468 -3.11 22.27 15.62
N SER A 469 -2.85 21.14 16.27
CA SER A 469 -3.11 19.81 15.75
C SER A 469 -4.21 19.15 16.55
N ALA A 470 -5.15 18.49 15.87
CA ALA A 470 -6.14 17.62 16.51
C ALA A 470 -5.77 16.16 16.25
N VAL A 471 -5.65 15.37 17.32
CA VAL A 471 -5.29 13.95 17.27
C VAL A 471 -6.45 13.13 17.84
N ALA A 472 -7.03 12.27 17.01
CA ALA A 472 -8.06 11.32 17.41
C ALA A 472 -7.42 10.07 18.01
N THR A 473 -8.01 9.56 19.10
CA THR A 473 -7.62 8.28 19.73
C THR A 473 -8.76 7.29 19.59
N PHE A 474 -8.43 6.04 19.29
CA PHE A 474 -9.41 4.99 19.04
C PHE A 474 -9.35 3.85 20.06
N SER A 475 -10.35 2.96 20.03
CA SER A 475 -10.51 1.85 20.99
C SER A 475 -9.41 0.80 20.93
N ASP A 476 -8.70 0.71 19.81
CA ASP A 476 -7.53 -0.15 19.60
C ASP A 476 -6.22 0.51 20.06
N SER A 477 -6.30 1.64 20.76
CA SER A 477 -5.16 2.48 21.18
C SER A 477 -4.38 3.15 20.04
N THR A 478 -4.82 3.02 18.78
CA THR A 478 -4.23 3.77 17.67
C THR A 478 -4.63 5.24 17.74
N THR A 479 -3.83 6.09 17.10
CA THR A 479 -4.11 7.52 16.95
C THR A 479 -4.07 7.96 15.50
N SER A 480 -4.71 9.07 15.16
CA SER A 480 -4.63 9.66 13.82
C SER A 480 -4.74 11.19 13.91
N THR A 481 -3.89 11.90 13.16
CA THR A 481 -3.98 13.35 13.02
C THR A 481 -5.17 13.69 12.13
N VAL A 482 -6.12 14.44 12.69
CA VAL A 482 -7.42 14.77 12.07
C VAL A 482 -7.66 16.28 11.97
N THR A 483 -6.58 17.08 12.03
CA THR A 483 -6.62 18.55 12.02
C THR A 483 -7.48 19.13 10.90
N SER A 484 -7.27 18.71 9.66
CA SER A 484 -8.01 19.19 8.48
C SER A 484 -9.44 18.67 8.40
N SER A 485 -9.71 17.52 9.03
CA SER A 485 -11.03 16.87 9.05
C SER A 485 -11.87 17.26 10.28
N SER A 486 -11.30 18.03 11.20
CA SER A 486 -11.98 18.53 12.38
C SER A 486 -12.67 19.85 12.08
N THR A 487 -13.82 20.07 12.71
CA THR A 487 -14.44 21.39 12.76
C THR A 487 -13.81 22.18 13.91
N TRP A 488 -13.38 23.40 13.62
CA TRP A 488 -12.70 24.28 14.57
C TRP A 488 -13.58 25.49 14.89
N SER A 489 -13.57 25.89 16.16
CA SER A 489 -14.18 27.14 16.61
C SER A 489 -13.37 27.77 17.72
N GLU A 490 -13.53 29.08 17.89
CA GLU A 490 -12.98 29.82 19.03
C GLU A 490 -14.09 30.73 19.62
N ASN A 491 -13.90 31.23 20.84
CA ASN A 491 -14.97 31.85 21.64
C ASN A 491 -14.78 33.36 21.93
N SER A 492 -13.89 34.03 21.20
CA SER A 492 -13.51 35.43 21.43
C SER A 492 -13.93 36.34 20.28
N SER A 493 -13.59 37.63 20.38
CA SER A 493 -13.82 38.63 19.32
C SER A 493 -12.51 39.12 18.70
N TYR A 494 -11.38 38.56 19.10
CA TYR A 494 -10.02 39.03 18.78
C TYR A 494 -9.14 37.89 18.24
N ALA A 495 -9.77 36.78 17.83
CA ALA A 495 -9.12 35.72 17.11
C ALA A 495 -10.09 35.07 16.12
N THR A 496 -9.56 34.30 15.19
CA THR A 496 -10.32 33.38 14.33
C THR A 496 -9.53 32.09 14.20
N ILE A 497 -10.21 30.96 14.02
CA ILE A 497 -9.54 29.68 13.77
C ILE A 497 -10.17 28.94 12.59
N SER A 498 -9.32 28.42 11.71
CA SER A 498 -9.73 27.59 10.58
C SER A 498 -8.63 26.58 10.24
N GLY A 499 -9.01 25.31 10.05
CA GLY A 499 -8.07 24.24 9.71
C GLY A 499 -6.93 24.05 10.74
N GLY A 500 -7.16 24.39 12.01
CA GLY A 500 -6.14 24.38 13.06
C GLY A 500 -5.22 25.60 13.09
N VAL A 501 -5.43 26.61 12.25
CA VAL A 501 -4.65 27.86 12.27
C VAL A 501 -5.41 28.95 13.00
N LEU A 502 -4.91 29.36 14.17
CA LEU A 502 -5.43 30.50 14.93
C LEU A 502 -4.77 31.78 14.41
N ASN A 503 -5.56 32.76 14.00
CA ASN A 503 -5.10 34.12 13.68
C ASN A 503 -5.63 35.07 14.74
N THR A 504 -4.76 35.91 15.30
CA THR A 504 -5.09 36.85 16.38
C THR A 504 -5.13 38.28 15.87
N SER A 505 -5.93 39.12 16.52
CA SER A 505 -6.01 40.56 16.28
C SER A 505 -5.41 41.35 17.44
N ALA A 506 -5.19 42.64 17.24
CA ALA A 506 -4.70 43.54 18.27
C ALA A 506 -5.60 43.51 19.53
N VAL A 507 -4.98 43.48 20.70
CA VAL A 507 -5.64 43.47 22.01
C VAL A 507 -4.98 44.50 22.92
N SER A 508 -5.74 45.26 23.72
CA SER A 508 -5.17 46.32 24.58
C SER A 508 -4.48 45.82 25.87
N SER A 509 -4.48 44.51 26.09
CA SER A 509 -3.94 43.80 27.26
C SER A 509 -3.97 42.30 26.98
N ASN A 510 -3.23 41.47 27.70
CA ASN A 510 -3.33 40.02 27.55
C ASN A 510 -4.78 39.54 27.70
N ARG A 511 -5.24 38.68 26.78
CA ARG A 511 -6.60 38.13 26.76
C ARG A 511 -6.57 36.62 26.67
N SER A 512 -7.59 35.94 27.18
CA SER A 512 -7.73 34.49 27.05
C SER A 512 -8.74 34.15 25.95
N ALA A 513 -8.47 33.12 25.16
CA ALA A 513 -9.43 32.50 24.25
C ALA A 513 -9.41 30.97 24.46
N THR A 514 -10.47 30.30 24.04
CA THR A 514 -10.59 28.85 24.07
C THR A 514 -10.85 28.34 22.66
N ILE A 515 -9.95 27.49 22.19
CA ILE A 515 -10.10 26.79 20.92
C ILE A 515 -10.86 25.50 21.19
N THR A 516 -11.78 25.16 20.31
CA THR A 516 -12.51 23.88 20.32
C THR A 516 -12.31 23.19 18.98
N ALA A 517 -11.98 21.89 19.03
CA ALA A 517 -11.98 21.01 17.87
C ALA A 517 -13.04 19.94 18.07
N SER A 518 -13.79 19.63 17.00
CA SER A 518 -14.76 18.53 16.97
C SER A 518 -14.49 17.61 15.80
N TYR A 519 -14.40 16.31 16.07
CA TYR A 519 -14.17 15.27 15.08
C TYR A 519 -15.21 14.16 15.21
N THR A 520 -15.77 13.74 14.07
CA THR A 520 -16.77 12.67 14.01
C THR A 520 -16.24 11.52 13.17
N TYR A 521 -16.26 10.31 13.74
CA TYR A 521 -15.87 9.07 13.06
C TYR A 521 -16.93 8.00 13.32
N ASN A 522 -17.46 7.41 12.24
CA ASN A 522 -18.54 6.40 12.29
C ASN A 522 -19.72 6.80 13.20
N GLY A 523 -20.14 8.06 13.13
CA GLY A 523 -21.28 8.60 13.90
C GLY A 523 -20.97 8.93 15.37
N VAL A 524 -19.75 8.68 15.86
CA VAL A 524 -19.31 9.10 17.19
C VAL A 524 -18.55 10.41 17.08
N THR A 525 -19.01 11.44 17.79
CA THR A 525 -18.33 12.75 17.85
C THR A 525 -17.58 12.90 19.16
N LYS A 526 -16.33 13.36 19.08
CA LYS A 526 -15.54 13.81 20.24
C LYS A 526 -15.12 15.25 20.05
N THR A 527 -15.02 15.95 21.16
CA THR A 527 -14.58 17.34 21.23
C THR A 527 -13.48 17.46 22.26
N ASP A 528 -12.55 18.35 21.98
CA ASP A 528 -11.56 18.79 22.96
C ASP A 528 -11.44 20.31 22.93
N THR A 529 -10.94 20.88 24.03
CA THR A 529 -10.76 22.32 24.18
C THR A 529 -9.36 22.66 24.65
N HIS A 530 -8.78 23.70 24.07
CA HIS A 530 -7.44 24.18 24.43
C HIS A 530 -7.49 25.66 24.80
N ALA A 531 -7.00 26.00 25.99
CA ALA A 531 -6.90 27.38 26.43
C ALA A 531 -5.65 28.04 25.84
N VAL A 532 -5.81 29.24 25.29
CA VAL A 532 -4.72 30.05 24.74
C VAL A 532 -4.77 31.47 25.30
N THR A 533 -3.61 32.04 25.61
CA THR A 533 -3.47 33.44 26.01
C THR A 533 -2.94 34.25 24.84
N ILE A 534 -3.71 35.23 24.38
CA ILE A 534 -3.27 36.21 23.39
C ILE A 534 -2.51 37.29 24.13
N LEU A 535 -1.22 37.39 23.84
CA LEU A 535 -0.31 38.32 24.48
C LEU A 535 -0.42 39.68 23.77
N ASN A 536 -0.75 40.71 24.54
CA ASN A 536 -0.54 42.10 24.11
C ASN A 536 0.96 42.35 24.14
N VAL A 537 1.58 42.38 22.97
CA VAL A 537 2.96 42.81 22.79
C VAL A 537 2.85 44.27 22.42
N SER A 538 3.02 45.14 23.43
CA SER A 538 3.07 46.59 23.24
C SER A 538 3.98 46.90 22.05
N SER A 539 3.41 47.41 20.96
CA SER A 539 4.19 47.85 19.81
C SER A 539 5.20 48.89 20.27
N ILE A 540 6.47 48.68 19.96
CA ILE A 540 7.50 49.70 20.22
C ILE A 540 7.12 50.90 19.35
N THR A 541 6.79 52.02 19.99
CA THR A 541 6.42 53.23 19.24
C THR A 541 7.65 53.75 18.49
N LEU A 542 7.46 54.43 17.35
CA LEU A 542 8.59 55.00 16.61
C LEU A 542 9.44 55.96 17.47
N GLY A 543 8.83 56.67 18.41
CA GLY A 543 9.55 57.57 19.30
C GLY A 543 10.43 56.84 20.32
N GLU A 544 9.98 55.69 20.84
CA GLU A 544 10.79 54.82 21.69
C GLU A 544 11.91 54.18 20.87
N ALA A 545 11.57 53.56 19.73
CA ALA A 545 12.50 52.87 18.85
C ALA A 545 13.61 53.75 18.27
N ILE A 546 13.47 55.07 18.27
CA ILE A 546 14.47 56.01 17.74
C ILE A 546 15.18 56.77 18.87
N ASP A 547 14.85 56.48 20.13
CA ASP A 547 15.26 57.21 21.34
C ASP A 547 14.89 58.71 21.32
N ASN A 548 13.74 59.04 20.74
CA ASN A 548 13.27 60.43 20.68
C ASN A 548 11.75 60.55 20.72
N THR A 549 11.22 60.44 21.92
CA THR A 549 9.79 60.69 22.20
C THR A 549 9.42 62.17 22.26
N GLY A 550 10.41 63.07 22.26
CA GLY A 550 10.19 64.52 22.29
C GLY A 550 9.75 65.10 20.94
N LEU A 551 10.03 64.41 19.84
CA LEU A 551 9.60 64.76 18.49
C LEU A 551 8.37 63.98 18.07
N THR A 552 7.59 64.56 17.15
CA THR A 552 6.48 63.86 16.50
C THR A 552 6.97 63.16 15.24
N TRP A 553 6.75 61.85 15.18
CA TRP A 553 7.17 61.00 14.07
C TRP A 553 6.00 60.64 13.18
N THR A 554 6.21 60.69 11.87
CA THR A 554 5.24 60.26 10.87
C THR A 554 5.92 59.36 9.87
N THR A 555 5.18 58.40 9.32
CA THR A 555 5.66 57.48 8.29
C THR A 555 4.75 57.56 7.07
N GLY A 556 5.28 57.21 5.89
CA GLY A 556 4.52 57.14 4.65
C GLY A 556 5.30 56.43 3.55
N GLY A 557 4.78 56.51 2.33
CA GLY A 557 5.21 55.68 1.21
C GLY A 557 4.27 54.50 1.02
N ASP A 558 4.79 53.40 0.47
CA ASP A 558 4.06 52.17 0.18
C ASP A 558 3.89 51.26 1.40
N ALA A 559 4.78 51.36 2.39
CA ALA A 559 4.72 50.66 3.67
C ALA A 559 5.18 51.57 4.83
N SER A 560 4.66 51.35 6.03
CA SER A 560 5.01 52.15 7.22
C SER A 560 6.27 51.63 7.91
N TRP A 561 7.08 52.54 8.45
CA TRP A 561 8.16 52.19 9.38
C TRP A 561 7.57 51.75 10.72
N VAL A 562 8.21 50.78 11.37
CA VAL A 562 7.78 50.20 12.65
C VAL A 562 8.94 50.11 13.64
N GLY A 563 8.66 50.11 14.94
CA GLY A 563 9.68 49.84 15.97
C GLY A 563 9.88 48.34 16.16
N GLN A 564 11.14 47.91 16.29
CA GLN A 564 11.54 46.52 16.52
C GLN A 564 12.73 46.44 17.49
N ASN A 565 13.06 45.26 18.01
CA ASN A 565 14.09 45.08 19.05
C ASN A 565 15.13 43.99 18.74
N VAL A 566 15.26 43.61 17.47
CA VAL A 566 16.22 42.61 17.01
C VAL A 566 17.50 43.28 16.51
N THR A 567 17.37 44.22 15.58
CA THR A 567 18.50 44.95 14.98
C THR A 567 18.55 46.37 15.54
N SER A 568 19.36 46.61 16.57
CA SER A 568 19.49 47.95 17.16
C SER A 568 20.94 48.37 17.32
N SER A 569 21.17 49.69 17.38
CA SER A 569 22.52 50.25 17.54
C SER A 569 22.99 50.19 19.00
N ASP A 570 22.07 50.10 19.95
CA ASP A 570 22.31 50.11 21.39
C ASP A 570 21.97 48.79 22.11
N GLY A 571 21.34 47.83 21.40
CA GLY A 571 20.91 46.55 21.94
C GLY A 571 19.51 46.56 22.57
N ILE A 572 18.73 47.62 22.41
CA ILE A 572 17.36 47.76 22.95
C ILE A 572 16.32 47.69 21.83
N ASP A 573 16.21 48.73 21.01
CA ASP A 573 15.28 48.80 19.88
C ASP A 573 15.76 49.74 18.77
N SER A 574 15.19 49.61 17.57
CA SER A 574 15.39 50.55 16.47
C SER A 574 14.14 50.64 15.59
N ALA A 575 14.00 51.70 14.79
CA ALA A 575 12.97 51.74 13.76
C ALA A 575 13.46 51.07 12.48
N GLU A 576 12.58 50.27 11.86
CA GLU A 576 12.81 49.53 10.62
C GLU A 576 11.83 50.01 9.53
N SER A 577 12.30 50.10 8.29
CA SER A 577 11.44 50.36 7.13
C SER A 577 10.42 49.25 6.91
N GLY A 578 9.23 49.58 6.40
CA GLY A 578 8.24 48.54 6.08
C GLY A 578 8.68 47.65 4.91
N ASP A 579 8.10 46.45 4.81
CA ASP A 579 8.35 45.51 3.71
C ASP A 579 7.94 46.11 2.37
N LEU A 580 8.87 46.15 1.41
CA LEU A 580 8.66 46.74 0.08
C LEU A 580 8.87 45.70 -1.03
N THR A 581 8.09 45.83 -2.10
CA THR A 581 8.37 45.19 -3.39
C THR A 581 9.12 46.15 -4.33
N ASP A 582 9.46 45.68 -5.53
CA ASP A 582 10.18 46.47 -6.55
C ASP A 582 9.51 47.83 -6.84
N ASN A 583 10.32 48.87 -7.05
CA ASN A 583 9.95 50.26 -7.34
C ASN A 583 9.14 50.98 -6.24
N GLN A 584 9.17 50.48 -5.00
CA GLN A 584 8.45 51.08 -3.88
C GLN A 584 9.37 51.88 -2.95
N THR A 585 8.77 52.71 -2.10
CA THR A 585 9.47 53.55 -1.12
C THR A 585 8.76 53.50 0.22
N SER A 586 9.51 53.44 1.31
CA SER A 586 9.02 53.62 2.68
C SER A 586 9.83 54.70 3.38
N TYR A 587 9.18 55.63 4.06
CA TYR A 587 9.87 56.70 4.79
C TYR A 587 9.33 56.94 6.20
N VAL A 588 10.22 57.48 7.04
CA VAL A 588 9.93 58.07 8.35
C VAL A 588 10.45 59.51 8.37
N GLN A 589 9.68 60.42 8.96
CA GLN A 589 10.03 61.83 9.00
C GLN A 589 9.55 62.53 10.27
N THR A 590 10.19 63.65 10.58
CA THR A 590 9.81 64.58 11.64
C THR A 590 10.07 66.03 11.23
N THR A 591 9.63 66.98 12.04
CA THR A 591 9.88 68.42 11.84
C THR A 591 10.57 69.00 13.06
N VAL A 592 11.64 69.76 12.84
CA VAL A 592 12.36 70.49 13.88
C VAL A 592 12.28 72.00 13.63
N SER A 593 12.37 72.79 14.69
CA SER A 593 12.29 74.25 14.65
C SER A 593 13.47 74.91 15.35
N GLY A 594 14.00 75.97 14.75
CA GLY A 594 15.16 76.71 15.22
C GLY A 594 16.48 76.14 14.70
N ALA A 595 17.57 76.88 14.87
CA ALA A 595 18.90 76.38 14.55
C ALA A 595 19.30 75.30 15.55
N GLY A 596 20.06 74.30 15.11
CA GLY A 596 20.49 73.18 15.95
C GLY A 596 21.30 72.16 15.18
N THR A 597 21.50 71.01 15.80
CA THR A 597 22.19 69.87 15.20
C THR A 597 21.33 68.64 15.35
N ILE A 598 21.15 67.88 14.26
CA ILE A 598 20.58 66.54 14.28
C ILE A 598 21.71 65.52 14.20
N SER A 599 21.68 64.49 15.04
CA SER A 599 22.50 63.29 14.87
C SER A 599 21.64 62.04 14.95
N PHE A 600 22.07 60.96 14.28
CA PHE A 600 21.35 59.69 14.24
C PHE A 600 22.28 58.54 13.85
N TYR A 601 21.87 57.32 14.16
CA TYR A 601 22.49 56.09 13.68
C TYR A 601 21.62 55.47 12.60
N TRP A 602 22.23 54.98 11.53
CA TRP A 602 21.53 54.27 10.47
C TRP A 602 22.30 53.03 10.00
N GLN A 603 21.58 52.06 9.47
CA GLN A 603 22.11 50.83 8.88
C GLN A 603 21.20 50.40 7.73
N VAL A 604 21.73 49.66 6.75
CA VAL A 604 20.93 49.01 5.70
C VAL A 604 21.44 47.60 5.45
N SER A 605 20.52 46.70 5.07
CA SER A 605 20.82 45.41 4.47
C SER A 605 19.95 45.27 3.23
N SER A 606 20.54 45.52 2.07
CA SER A 606 19.87 45.59 0.78
C SER A 606 20.80 45.17 -0.37
N GLU A 607 20.30 45.19 -1.60
CA GLU A 607 21.14 45.00 -2.79
C GLU A 607 22.18 46.13 -2.95
N ASP A 608 23.44 45.75 -3.17
CA ASP A 608 24.55 46.70 -3.24
C ASP A 608 24.51 47.54 -4.53
N GLY A 609 24.33 48.85 -4.38
CA GLY A 609 24.30 49.80 -5.50
C GLY A 609 22.93 50.00 -6.17
N TYR A 610 21.85 49.46 -5.61
CA TYR A 610 20.51 49.53 -6.20
C TYR A 610 19.45 50.00 -5.21
N ASP A 611 19.40 49.35 -4.04
CA ASP A 611 18.44 49.64 -2.99
C ASP A 611 19.10 50.47 -1.89
N TYR A 612 18.49 51.62 -1.57
CA TYR A 612 19.19 52.64 -0.81
C TYR A 612 18.37 53.20 0.35
N LEU A 613 19.03 53.42 1.48
CA LEU A 613 18.55 54.29 2.56
C LEU A 613 19.17 55.70 2.41
N ARG A 614 18.30 56.71 2.40
CA ARG A 614 18.63 58.13 2.15
C ARG A 614 18.16 59.03 3.27
N PHE A 615 18.91 60.11 3.51
CA PHE A 615 18.54 61.17 4.45
C PHE A 615 18.37 62.51 3.75
N TYR A 616 17.26 63.19 4.03
CA TYR A 616 16.88 64.46 3.43
C TYR A 616 16.62 65.53 4.50
N ILE A 617 17.04 66.77 4.20
CA ILE A 617 16.56 67.99 4.85
C ILE A 617 15.75 68.77 3.80
N ASP A 618 14.47 69.02 4.07
CA ASP A 618 13.55 69.71 3.16
C ASP A 618 13.52 69.11 1.74
N ASN A 619 13.51 67.78 1.67
CA ASN A 619 13.58 67.00 0.43
C ASN A 619 14.89 67.14 -0.37
N VAL A 620 15.93 67.74 0.20
CA VAL A 620 17.28 67.77 -0.37
C VAL A 620 18.15 66.72 0.33
N GLU A 621 18.70 65.79 -0.45
CA GLU A 621 19.57 64.71 0.06
C GLU A 621 20.88 65.30 0.61
N GLN A 622 21.31 64.85 1.79
CA GLN A 622 22.41 65.49 2.53
C GLN A 622 23.70 64.64 2.63
N ALA A 623 23.59 63.34 2.43
CA ALA A 623 24.69 62.39 2.55
C ALA A 623 24.67 61.42 1.39
N GLU A 624 25.83 60.82 1.13
CA GLU A 624 25.90 59.63 0.29
C GLU A 624 24.93 58.57 0.83
N PRO A 625 24.03 58.05 -0.02
CA PRO A 625 23.09 57.01 0.37
C PRO A 625 23.86 55.74 0.74
N ILE A 626 23.28 54.91 1.60
CA ILE A 626 23.84 53.60 1.92
C ILE A 626 23.03 52.50 1.23
N SER A 627 23.73 51.49 0.70
CA SER A 627 23.20 50.28 0.07
C SER A 627 24.05 49.07 0.48
N GLY A 628 23.65 47.86 0.08
CA GLY A 628 24.40 46.65 0.41
C GLY A 628 24.16 46.24 1.86
N SER A 629 25.15 45.59 2.48
CA SER A 629 25.11 45.26 3.91
C SER A 629 26.11 46.10 4.70
N THR A 630 25.64 47.15 5.37
CA THR A 630 26.48 48.05 6.16
C THR A 630 26.40 47.74 7.66
N SER A 631 27.38 48.17 8.44
CA SER A 631 27.24 48.27 9.90
C SER A 631 26.62 49.61 10.30
N TRP A 632 26.13 49.71 11.54
CA TRP A 632 25.64 50.97 12.11
C TRP A 632 26.68 52.08 12.01
N ALA A 633 26.26 53.23 11.46
CA ALA A 633 27.09 54.43 11.36
C ALA A 633 26.35 55.65 11.89
N GLN A 634 27.03 56.49 12.67
CA GLN A 634 26.47 57.77 13.10
C GLN A 634 26.64 58.83 12.02
N LYS A 635 25.61 59.66 11.81
CA LYS A 635 25.65 60.87 10.99
C LYS A 635 25.20 62.08 11.79
N THR A 636 25.72 63.26 11.44
CA THR A 636 25.45 64.53 12.12
C THR A 636 25.36 65.65 11.10
N PHE A 637 24.31 66.48 11.20
CA PHE A 637 24.08 67.61 10.29
C PHE A 637 23.64 68.87 11.06
N PRO A 638 24.19 70.06 10.72
CA PRO A 638 23.68 71.32 11.22
C PRO A 638 22.36 71.68 10.52
N ILE A 639 21.38 72.15 11.30
CA ILE A 639 20.10 72.66 10.82
C ILE A 639 20.08 74.18 11.03
N PRO A 640 19.88 74.98 9.96
CA PRO A 640 19.84 76.44 10.09
C PRO A 640 18.58 76.91 10.83
N THR A 641 18.49 78.22 11.09
CA THR A 641 17.28 78.80 11.68
C THR A 641 16.09 78.65 10.74
N GLY A 642 14.99 78.09 11.23
CA GLY A 642 13.78 77.90 10.44
C GLY A 642 12.99 76.70 10.95
N SER A 643 11.95 76.31 10.20
CA SER A 643 11.28 75.02 10.36
C SER A 643 11.76 74.10 9.25
N HIS A 644 12.26 72.92 9.60
CA HIS A 644 12.86 71.98 8.66
C HIS A 644 12.24 70.59 8.80
N THR A 645 11.97 69.94 7.67
CA THR A 645 11.52 68.54 7.65
C THR A 645 12.71 67.62 7.45
N LEU A 646 12.89 66.67 8.36
CA LEU A 646 13.94 65.66 8.34
C LEU A 646 13.31 64.33 7.95
N LYS A 647 13.81 63.68 6.89
CA LYS A 647 13.22 62.46 6.32
C LYS A 647 14.29 61.41 6.04
N TRP A 648 14.03 60.19 6.48
CA TRP A 648 14.78 58.99 6.13
C TRP A 648 13.90 58.12 5.24
N ALA A 649 14.40 57.72 4.07
CA ALA A 649 13.63 56.96 3.10
C ALA A 649 14.45 55.78 2.56
N TYR A 650 13.87 54.59 2.65
CA TYR A 650 14.37 53.39 1.99
C TYR A 650 13.59 53.18 0.69
N THR A 651 14.30 52.95 -0.42
CA THR A 651 13.70 52.82 -1.75
C THR A 651 14.27 51.61 -2.46
N LYS A 652 13.38 50.79 -3.07
CA LYS A 652 13.80 49.70 -3.94
C LYS A 652 13.88 50.11 -5.41
N ASP A 653 14.80 49.49 -6.14
CA ASP A 653 14.94 49.65 -7.58
C ASP A 653 13.94 48.76 -8.36
N SER A 654 14.18 48.55 -9.66
CA SER A 654 13.21 47.86 -10.53
C SER A 654 13.16 46.33 -10.40
N SER A 655 14.10 45.68 -9.71
CA SER A 655 14.08 44.21 -9.55
C SER A 655 15.13 43.71 -8.57
N TRP A 656 14.86 42.52 -8.00
CA TRP A 656 15.78 41.73 -7.16
C TRP A 656 15.78 42.18 -5.69
N SER A 657 16.09 41.23 -4.81
CA SER A 657 15.98 41.38 -3.35
C SER A 657 17.14 40.63 -2.74
N GLU A 658 17.93 41.30 -1.92
CA GLU A 658 19.14 40.78 -1.30
C GLU A 658 19.29 41.28 0.14
N GLY A 659 19.78 40.41 1.02
CA GLY A 659 19.91 40.71 2.44
C GLY A 659 18.57 40.64 3.16
N SER A 660 18.30 41.62 4.03
CA SER A 660 17.00 41.77 4.71
C SER A 660 16.03 42.69 3.97
N ASP A 661 16.49 43.34 2.89
CA ASP A 661 15.74 44.29 2.07
C ASP A 661 15.07 45.42 2.88
N CYS A 662 15.79 45.96 3.85
CA CYS A 662 15.29 47.02 4.72
C CYS A 662 16.40 47.95 5.26
N GLY A 663 15.97 49.11 5.74
CA GLY A 663 16.82 50.09 6.42
C GLY A 663 16.39 50.31 7.87
N TRP A 664 17.35 50.59 8.74
CA TRP A 664 17.13 50.88 10.16
C TRP A 664 17.60 52.28 10.55
N LEU A 665 16.89 52.88 11.51
CA LEU A 665 17.16 54.20 12.09
C LEU A 665 17.08 54.11 13.61
N ASP A 666 18.05 54.70 14.28
CA ASP A 666 18.16 54.62 15.73
C ASP A 666 18.83 55.89 16.32
N ARG A 667 18.66 56.13 17.61
CA ARG A 667 19.33 57.17 18.39
C ARG A 667 19.30 58.56 17.74
N VAL A 668 18.13 59.01 17.30
CA VAL A 668 18.00 60.34 16.68
C VAL A 668 17.97 61.42 17.76
N VAL A 669 19.03 62.22 17.84
CA VAL A 669 19.15 63.30 18.81
C VAL A 669 19.04 64.66 18.13
N TRP A 670 18.01 65.42 18.49
CA TRP A 670 17.88 66.83 18.13
C TRP A 670 18.43 67.72 19.25
N THR A 671 19.51 68.46 18.96
CA THR A 671 20.12 69.41 19.89
C THR A 671 19.90 70.84 19.36
N PRO A 672 18.86 71.57 19.82
CA PRO A 672 18.67 72.95 19.42
C PRO A 672 19.82 73.83 19.93
N THR A 673 20.26 74.77 19.09
CA THR A 673 21.21 75.82 19.50
C THR A 673 20.47 76.75 20.46
N PRO A 674 20.96 76.95 21.70
CA PRO A 674 20.31 77.83 22.66
C PRO A 674 20.17 79.24 22.09
N VAL A 675 18.94 79.76 22.06
CA VAL A 675 18.70 81.17 21.74
C VAL A 675 18.85 81.98 23.02
N THR A 676 19.76 82.94 23.04
CA THR A 676 19.89 83.86 24.16
C THR A 676 18.75 84.87 24.13
N THR A 677 18.14 85.12 25.29
CA THR A 677 17.05 86.09 25.44
C THR A 677 17.46 87.20 26.39
N LEU A 678 17.00 88.43 26.13
CA LEU A 678 17.29 89.58 26.98
C LEU A 678 16.47 89.50 28.27
N THR A 679 17.12 89.32 29.41
CA THR A 679 16.46 89.18 30.72
C THR A 679 16.35 90.51 31.45
N GLY A 680 17.32 91.40 31.28
CA GLY A 680 17.32 92.73 31.91
C GLY A 680 18.23 93.73 31.25
N ILE A 681 18.11 94.99 31.69
CA ILE A 681 19.05 96.07 31.43
C ILE A 681 19.28 96.78 32.76
N THR A 682 20.48 97.31 32.97
CA THR A 682 20.82 98.14 34.14
C THR A 682 21.55 99.39 33.70
N ILE A 683 21.12 100.53 34.24
CA ILE A 683 21.78 101.82 34.08
C ILE A 683 22.77 102.02 35.22
N ASN A 684 24.03 102.26 34.87
CA ASN A 684 25.09 102.58 35.82
C ASN A 684 25.56 104.02 35.61
N GLY A 685 25.66 104.78 36.71
CA GLY A 685 26.20 106.13 36.71
C GLY A 685 25.99 106.81 38.07
N PRO A 686 26.32 108.10 38.18
CA PRO A 686 26.19 108.84 39.43
C PRO A 686 24.72 109.14 39.78
N THR A 687 24.40 109.11 41.07
CA THR A 687 23.06 109.43 41.60
C THR A 687 22.85 110.94 41.82
N ALA A 688 23.89 111.75 41.61
CA ALA A 688 23.81 113.20 41.67
C ALA A 688 24.74 113.84 40.64
N VAL A 689 24.29 114.95 40.04
CA VAL A 689 25.02 115.71 39.02
C VAL A 689 24.84 117.19 39.34
N ASN A 690 25.92 117.98 39.38
CA ASN A 690 25.78 119.42 39.63
C ASN A 690 25.02 120.10 38.50
N GLU A 691 24.34 121.20 38.78
CA GLU A 691 23.74 122.04 37.76
C GLU A 691 24.78 122.56 36.75
N SER A 692 24.34 122.88 35.53
CA SER A 692 25.20 123.36 34.45
C SER A 692 26.41 122.45 34.14
N SER A 693 26.28 121.14 34.37
CA SER A 693 27.35 120.16 34.17
C SER A 693 26.84 118.93 33.41
N SER A 694 27.70 117.92 33.24
CA SER A 694 27.32 116.68 32.58
C SER A 694 27.93 115.45 33.25
N ALA A 695 27.26 114.32 33.12
CA ALA A 695 27.72 113.03 33.60
C ALA A 695 27.37 111.92 32.60
N THR A 696 28.22 110.89 32.54
CA THR A 696 28.02 109.73 31.68
C THR A 696 27.38 108.58 32.45
N TYR A 697 26.48 107.89 31.76
CA TYR A 697 25.78 106.71 32.18
C TYR A 697 26.01 105.60 31.16
N SER A 698 26.14 104.36 31.63
CA SER A 698 26.21 103.18 30.78
C SER A 698 24.98 102.31 30.95
N ALA A 699 24.53 101.71 29.85
CA ALA A 699 23.50 100.68 29.89
C ALA A 699 24.15 99.32 29.67
N VAL A 700 23.90 98.37 30.55
CA VAL A 700 24.39 96.99 30.48
C VAL A 700 23.21 96.05 30.36
N ALA A 701 23.13 95.30 29.27
CA ALA A 701 22.15 94.25 29.06
C ALA A 701 22.60 92.95 29.73
N THR A 702 21.65 92.20 30.28
CA THR A 702 21.85 90.86 30.85
C THR A 702 21.03 89.86 30.05
N PHE A 703 21.61 88.70 29.72
CA PHE A 703 20.98 87.65 28.92
C PHE A 703 20.66 86.41 29.75
N SER A 704 19.83 85.52 29.20
CA SER A 704 19.37 84.29 29.84
C SER A 704 20.45 83.26 30.12
N ASP A 705 21.61 83.35 29.44
CA ASP A 705 22.80 82.54 29.68
C ASP A 705 23.72 83.12 30.77
N GLY A 706 23.32 84.24 31.40
CA GLY A 706 24.09 84.94 32.43
C GLY A 706 25.16 85.88 31.88
N THR A 707 25.35 85.96 30.56
CA THR A 707 26.27 86.91 29.95
C THR A 707 25.72 88.35 30.03
N THR A 708 26.62 89.32 29.94
CA THR A 708 26.27 90.75 29.90
C THR A 708 26.94 91.46 28.73
N ALA A 709 26.32 92.51 28.21
CA ALA A 709 26.90 93.34 27.15
C ALA A 709 26.60 94.83 27.40
N THR A 710 27.60 95.69 27.20
CA THR A 710 27.40 97.15 27.21
C THR A 710 26.64 97.57 25.96
N VAL A 711 25.46 98.14 26.14
CA VAL A 711 24.51 98.51 25.07
C VAL A 711 24.20 100.01 25.07
N THR A 712 25.03 100.84 25.70
CA THR A 712 24.84 102.29 25.86
C THR A 712 24.49 103.01 24.56
N SER A 713 25.24 102.76 23.48
CA SER A 713 25.03 103.41 22.17
C SER A 713 23.82 102.86 21.40
N SER A 714 23.41 101.63 21.71
CA SER A 714 22.29 100.94 21.06
C SER A 714 20.98 101.07 21.86
N SER A 715 21.03 101.71 23.03
CA SER A 715 19.87 101.95 23.89
C SER A 715 19.21 103.28 23.52
N THR A 716 17.88 103.31 23.61
CA THR A 716 17.11 104.54 23.56
C THR A 716 17.11 105.18 24.94
N TRP A 717 17.55 106.44 25.04
CA TRP A 717 17.63 107.17 26.31
C TRP A 717 16.57 108.27 26.37
N SER A 718 15.96 108.45 27.54
CA SER A 718 15.05 109.56 27.83
C SER A 718 15.19 110.02 29.28
N GLU A 719 14.74 111.23 29.57
CA GLU A 719 14.62 111.77 30.93
C GLU A 719 13.25 112.43 31.12
N ASN A 720 12.87 112.77 32.35
CA ASN A 720 11.52 113.20 32.71
C ASN A 720 11.42 114.63 33.27
N SER A 721 12.43 115.48 33.04
CA SER A 721 12.53 116.81 33.64
C SER A 721 12.59 117.92 32.59
N PHE A 722 12.47 119.17 33.05
CA PHE A 722 12.72 120.36 32.23
C PHE A 722 14.15 120.89 32.39
N TYR A 723 14.95 120.27 33.26
CA TYR A 723 16.26 120.78 33.70
C TYR A 723 17.42 119.91 33.23
N ALA A 724 17.17 118.87 32.45
CA ALA A 724 18.20 118.03 31.87
C ALA A 724 17.85 117.57 30.46
N SER A 725 18.85 117.04 29.76
CA SER A 725 18.67 116.29 28.53
C SER A 725 19.63 115.10 28.55
N ILE A 726 19.22 113.96 27.97
CA ILE A 726 20.09 112.78 27.88
C ILE A 726 20.15 112.28 26.44
N SER A 727 21.36 112.00 25.96
CA SER A 727 21.59 111.40 24.66
C SER A 727 22.83 110.52 24.67
N GLY A 728 22.72 109.29 24.17
CA GLY A 728 23.83 108.33 24.14
C GLY A 728 24.44 108.03 25.52
N GLY A 729 23.62 108.10 26.59
CA GLY A 729 24.07 107.94 27.97
C GLY A 729 24.73 109.19 28.58
N LEU A 730 24.87 110.30 27.87
CA LEU A 730 25.37 111.56 28.44
C LEU A 730 24.20 112.41 28.93
N LEU A 731 24.08 112.60 30.24
CA LEU A 731 23.14 113.53 30.87
C LEU A 731 23.78 114.90 30.99
N THR A 732 23.11 115.94 30.49
CA THR A 732 23.52 117.34 30.62
C THR A 732 22.46 118.11 31.38
N THR A 733 22.84 118.80 32.46
CA THR A 733 21.94 119.53 33.36
C THR A 733 21.96 121.05 33.10
N SER A 734 20.86 121.71 33.39
CA SER A 734 20.70 123.17 33.37
C SER A 734 20.83 123.75 34.78
N ALA A 735 20.97 125.08 34.89
CA ALA A 735 20.86 125.78 36.16
C ALA A 735 19.46 125.58 36.79
N VAL A 736 19.43 125.34 38.09
CA VAL A 736 18.22 125.17 38.90
C VAL A 736 18.24 126.17 40.07
N SER A 737 17.18 126.28 40.86
CA SER A 737 17.13 127.17 42.04
C SER A 737 17.14 126.43 43.39
N SER A 738 17.16 125.10 43.32
CA SER A 738 17.20 124.14 44.43
C SER A 738 17.46 122.75 43.84
N ASN A 739 17.85 121.76 44.66
CA ASN A 739 18.03 120.40 44.17
C ASN A 739 16.77 119.87 43.47
N GLN A 740 16.92 119.31 42.26
CA GLN A 740 15.81 118.78 41.46
C GLN A 740 15.98 117.29 41.19
N PRO A 741 14.92 116.46 41.36
CA PRO A 741 14.97 115.06 40.96
C PRO A 741 14.79 114.91 39.45
N VAL A 742 15.59 114.04 38.84
CA VAL A 742 15.49 113.59 37.45
C VAL A 742 15.53 112.07 37.43
N THR A 743 14.72 111.45 36.59
CA THR A 743 14.78 110.02 36.32
C THR A 743 15.21 109.82 34.88
N ILE A 744 16.36 109.19 34.69
CA ILE A 744 16.81 108.75 33.37
C ILE A 744 16.28 107.35 33.09
N THR A 745 15.93 107.09 31.84
CA THR A 745 15.40 105.81 31.37
C THR A 745 16.23 105.35 30.18
N ALA A 746 16.62 104.07 30.17
CA ALA A 746 17.29 103.43 29.05
C ALA A 746 16.49 102.20 28.62
N SER A 747 16.21 102.09 27.33
CA SER A 747 15.47 100.97 26.75
C SER A 747 16.29 100.30 25.65
N TYR A 748 16.40 98.97 25.71
CA TYR A 748 17.15 98.16 24.75
C TYR A 748 16.30 96.98 24.26
N THR A 749 16.34 96.71 22.96
CA THR A 749 15.60 95.61 22.32
C THR A 749 16.56 94.63 21.69
N TYR A 750 16.42 93.35 22.02
CA TYR A 750 17.20 92.25 21.44
C TYR A 750 16.26 91.07 21.13
N ASN A 751 16.33 90.55 19.90
CA ASN A 751 15.46 89.47 19.40
C ASN A 751 13.96 89.70 19.70
N GLY A 752 13.48 90.93 19.51
CA GLY A 752 12.08 91.30 19.72
C GLY A 752 11.67 91.51 21.19
N VAL A 753 12.56 91.26 22.16
CA VAL A 753 12.31 91.50 23.58
C VAL A 753 12.91 92.85 23.98
N THR A 754 12.08 93.77 24.45
CA THR A 754 12.49 95.07 24.98
C THR A 754 12.57 95.03 26.51
N LYS A 755 13.67 95.52 27.07
CA LYS A 755 13.82 95.78 28.51
C LYS A 755 14.16 97.24 28.74
N THR A 756 13.68 97.75 29.86
CA THR A 756 13.86 99.14 30.27
C THR A 756 14.28 99.17 31.72
N ASP A 757 15.20 100.08 32.04
CA ASP A 757 15.58 100.39 33.41
C ASP A 757 15.50 101.90 33.63
N THR A 758 15.37 102.30 34.89
CA THR A 758 15.29 103.69 35.31
C THR A 758 16.29 103.97 36.41
N HIS A 759 16.96 105.12 36.35
CA HIS A 759 17.93 105.52 37.35
C HIS A 759 17.60 106.92 37.87
N ALA A 760 17.51 107.05 39.20
CA ALA A 760 17.21 108.32 39.85
C ALA A 760 18.48 109.15 40.02
N VAL A 761 18.42 110.42 39.62
CA VAL A 761 19.51 111.38 39.65
C VAL A 761 19.02 112.65 40.33
N THR A 762 19.80 113.21 41.25
CA THR A 762 19.53 114.53 41.82
C THR A 762 20.41 115.58 41.14
N ILE A 763 19.82 116.57 40.50
CA ILE A 763 20.55 117.77 40.06
C ILE A 763 20.81 118.61 41.30
N LEU A 764 22.08 118.85 41.64
CA LEU A 764 22.49 119.67 42.78
C LEU A 764 22.60 121.14 42.35
N ASN A 765 21.94 122.03 43.09
CA ASN A 765 22.07 123.48 42.89
C ASN A 765 23.41 124.00 43.42
#